data_AF-A0AAU4D6Z1-F1
#
_entry.id   AF-A0AAU4D6Z1-F1
#
_cell.length_a   1.000
_cell.length_b   1.000
_cell.length_c   1.000
_cell.angle_alpha   90.00
_cell.angle_beta   90.00
_cell.angle_gamma   90.00
#
_symmetry.space_group_name_H-M   'P 1'
#
loop_
_entity.id
_entity.type
_entity.pdbx_description
1 polymer ?
#
loop_
_entity_poly.entity_id
_entity_poly.type
_entity_poly.pdbx_seq_one_letter_code
_entity_poly.pdbx_strand_id
1 'polypeptide(L)'
;MTDITAFDWRPFLLRWSGEWADSLPDGETRGEDDEAALRARWLGFPPASQERIAAMEERLGRRMPPSYREFLKVSDGWRHAGGFVWLLAGTEDAHWHHNESGLADMFEEYLDEDAGPEERREADLWRRGLQLDVESDVTHVLLDPEDVGEDGEWAVYTWASWRAEPPERHANFLEFMRDMYREFHSLRAHRSDGEPVFANDTTRKLDARVEEVRLEALRGDWERAVKALDEAKEYGRPRAAGLGDQIRRLLGETYMVYFDGLVTDPRYARELLPPLVAEHAAHSYRDDSTLTYHLRGADDDLVALAYATLDQVRNGTYRYTAAGPFGEAVARARELARWGDTDGAWGTLRDAVPLWEPLGPDHLAPLGWVADPVLGPLLTPERGRELLSTPRGGQAGEAPRPTAGLDPGDLTWLAEPDPGNNRTSYRFVLVEGVEPEELPGRLADGDGDGDGDGDGDGTMLNEPMTLWEARRRSLHNKREFSSYEDRALMAVGRAGTDWSFAFDGDPAPFNRERFVSPASAASTGTRAVVVWSGLRAGHGEPFFHLSVARDGAEQYAVTYADGEVRSTGEIPGALDPSRFFGDLEEGAEVERSLLRAVTGELGAFLPRHAVVNGRLHTFTTRSWTRPPRDGESYMVIRMHGEAARPADGERPGDDGLGSR
;
A
#
# COMPACT_ATOMS: atom_id res chain seq x y z
N MET A 1 -35.27 -10.68 1.01
CA MET A 1 -36.27 -11.44 1.80
C MET A 1 -35.79 -12.88 1.87
N THR A 2 -35.00 -13.19 2.90
CA THR A 2 -34.40 -14.51 3.08
C THR A 2 -35.18 -15.22 4.19
N ASP A 3 -35.71 -16.39 3.87
CA ASP A 3 -36.60 -17.16 4.75
C ASP A 3 -35.79 -17.82 5.88
N ILE A 4 -35.52 -17.07 6.95
CA ILE A 4 -34.77 -17.54 8.13
C ILE A 4 -35.56 -18.65 8.87
N THR A 5 -36.88 -18.70 8.71
CA THR A 5 -37.74 -19.78 9.24
C THR A 5 -37.59 -21.12 8.49
N ALA A 6 -36.92 -21.13 7.33
CA ALA A 6 -36.62 -22.32 6.56
C ALA A 6 -35.24 -22.94 6.87
N PHE A 7 -34.47 -22.40 7.82
CA PHE A 7 -33.19 -22.99 8.20
C PHE A 7 -33.37 -24.32 8.95
N ASP A 8 -32.74 -25.38 8.44
CA ASP A 8 -32.82 -26.70 9.07
C ASP A 8 -31.77 -26.85 10.19
N TRP A 9 -32.19 -26.50 11.40
CA TRP A 9 -31.36 -26.56 12.61
C TRP A 9 -30.83 -27.97 12.90
N ARG A 10 -31.62 -29.02 12.65
CA ARG A 10 -31.25 -30.38 13.08
C ARG A 10 -30.01 -30.92 12.35
N PRO A 11 -29.92 -30.90 11.01
CA PRO A 11 -28.71 -31.29 10.29
C PRO A 11 -27.49 -30.43 10.63
N PHE A 12 -27.68 -29.13 10.87
CA PHE A 12 -26.59 -28.23 11.27
C PHE A 12 -25.99 -28.64 12.62
N LEU A 13 -26.83 -28.79 13.65
CA LEU A 13 -26.41 -29.17 15.00
C LEU A 13 -25.86 -30.61 15.05
N LEU A 14 -26.42 -31.54 14.27
CA LEU A 14 -25.89 -32.91 14.16
C LEU A 14 -24.49 -32.93 13.55
N ARG A 15 -24.25 -32.11 12.52
CA ARG A 15 -22.93 -31.98 11.90
C ARG A 15 -21.93 -31.41 12.91
N TRP A 16 -22.26 -30.31 13.57
CA TRP A 16 -21.40 -29.70 14.57
C TRP A 16 -21.07 -30.69 15.70
N SER A 17 -22.07 -31.38 16.24
CA SER A 17 -21.85 -32.40 17.29
C SER A 17 -20.89 -33.50 16.85
N GLY A 18 -21.03 -33.99 15.62
CA GLY A 18 -20.15 -35.01 15.06
C GLY A 18 -18.72 -34.51 14.89
N GLU A 19 -18.55 -33.31 14.32
CA GLU A 19 -17.23 -32.72 14.09
C GLU A 19 -16.53 -32.34 15.39
N TRP A 20 -17.25 -31.87 16.40
CA TRP A 20 -16.72 -31.65 17.74
C TRP A 20 -16.25 -32.96 18.37
N ALA A 21 -17.05 -34.02 18.29
CA ALA A 21 -16.70 -35.33 18.84
C ALA A 21 -15.44 -35.92 18.17
N ASP A 22 -15.26 -35.68 16.88
CA ASP A 22 -14.08 -36.15 16.12
C ASP A 22 -12.84 -35.26 16.34
N SER A 23 -13.00 -34.06 16.91
CA SER A 23 -11.93 -33.07 17.09
C SER A 23 -11.13 -33.22 18.40
N LEU A 24 -11.57 -34.10 19.29
CA LEU A 24 -11.06 -34.22 20.65
C LEU A 24 -9.96 -35.30 20.74
N PRO A 25 -8.71 -34.96 21.11
CA PRO A 25 -7.61 -35.91 21.20
C PRO A 25 -7.79 -36.92 22.36
N ASP A 26 -7.22 -38.10 22.23
CA ASP A 26 -7.25 -39.10 23.30
C ASP A 26 -6.49 -38.58 24.54
N GLY A 27 -7.16 -38.49 25.70
CA GLY A 27 -6.52 -38.18 26.99
C GLY A 27 -6.65 -36.74 27.54
N GLU A 28 -7.41 -35.83 26.91
CA GLU A 28 -7.82 -34.59 27.61
C GLU A 28 -8.73 -34.92 28.81
N THR A 29 -8.45 -34.33 29.97
CA THR A 29 -9.32 -34.41 31.16
C THR A 29 -10.63 -33.71 30.87
N ARG A 30 -11.76 -34.42 31.00
CA ARG A 30 -13.10 -33.95 30.64
C ARG A 30 -14.05 -34.03 31.83
N GLY A 31 -15.03 -33.12 31.85
CA GLY A 31 -16.17 -33.25 32.74
C GLY A 31 -17.06 -34.45 32.36
N GLU A 32 -17.83 -34.97 33.32
CA GLU A 32 -18.73 -36.11 33.07
C GLU A 32 -19.76 -35.83 31.96
N ASP A 33 -20.21 -34.58 31.86
CA ASP A 33 -21.16 -34.11 30.84
C ASP A 33 -20.56 -34.15 29.42
N ASP A 34 -19.29 -33.77 29.26
CA ASP A 34 -18.58 -33.81 27.98
C ASP A 34 -18.36 -35.24 27.50
N GLU A 35 -18.06 -36.17 28.43
CA GLU A 35 -17.97 -37.57 28.08
C GLU A 35 -19.32 -38.15 27.64
N ALA A 36 -20.42 -37.73 28.28
CA ALA A 36 -21.76 -38.16 27.90
C ALA A 36 -22.13 -37.62 26.50
N ALA A 37 -21.86 -36.35 26.23
CA ALA A 37 -22.07 -35.73 24.92
C ALA A 37 -21.22 -36.40 23.83
N LEU A 38 -19.96 -36.72 24.12
CA LEU A 38 -19.06 -37.45 23.22
C LEU A 38 -19.59 -38.85 22.89
N ARG A 39 -20.03 -39.62 23.89
CA ARG A 39 -20.64 -40.95 23.69
C ARG A 39 -21.93 -40.89 22.88
N ALA A 40 -22.75 -39.87 23.11
CA ALA A 40 -23.99 -39.64 22.38
C ALA A 40 -23.78 -39.02 20.98
N ARG A 41 -22.58 -38.47 20.72
CA ARG A 41 -22.26 -37.62 19.57
C ARG A 41 -23.28 -36.49 19.37
N TRP A 42 -23.69 -35.88 20.48
CA TRP A 42 -24.72 -34.84 20.52
C TRP A 42 -24.36 -33.82 21.61
N LEU A 43 -24.14 -32.57 21.19
CA LEU A 43 -23.84 -31.43 22.07
C LEU A 43 -25.11 -30.78 22.65
N GLY A 44 -26.25 -31.00 22.00
CA GLY A 44 -27.51 -30.42 22.41
C GLY A 44 -28.17 -31.15 23.58
N PHE A 45 -29.32 -30.65 23.96
CA PHE A 45 -30.22 -31.23 24.95
C PHE A 45 -31.48 -31.79 24.27
N PRO A 46 -32.34 -32.54 24.97
CA PRO A 46 -33.64 -32.89 24.44
C PRO A 46 -34.41 -31.63 23.96
N PRO A 47 -35.20 -31.72 22.88
CA PRO A 47 -35.92 -30.57 22.35
C PRO A 47 -36.95 -30.03 23.35
N ALA A 48 -37.11 -28.71 23.41
CA ALA A 48 -38.13 -28.06 24.22
C ALA A 48 -39.52 -28.29 23.59
N SER A 49 -40.49 -28.69 24.43
CA SER A 49 -41.88 -28.75 24.00
C SER A 49 -42.42 -27.33 23.75
N GLN A 50 -43.46 -27.20 22.92
CA GLN A 50 -44.11 -25.91 22.71
C GLN A 50 -44.64 -25.29 24.02
N GLU A 51 -45.06 -26.12 24.97
CA GLU A 51 -45.51 -25.71 26.30
C GLU A 51 -44.37 -25.09 27.12
N ARG A 52 -43.16 -25.67 27.08
CA ARG A 52 -41.99 -25.10 27.77
C ARG A 52 -41.55 -23.78 27.16
N ILE A 53 -41.52 -23.70 25.83
CA ILE A 53 -41.19 -22.45 25.13
C ILE A 53 -42.23 -21.37 25.48
N ALA A 54 -43.52 -21.70 25.46
CA ALA A 54 -44.58 -20.76 25.82
C ALA A 54 -44.48 -20.32 27.29
N ALA A 55 -44.17 -21.24 28.21
CA ALA A 55 -43.97 -20.92 29.63
C ALA A 55 -42.75 -20.01 29.84
N MET A 56 -41.66 -20.22 29.10
CA MET A 56 -40.51 -19.30 29.11
C MET A 56 -40.91 -17.91 28.59
N GLU A 57 -41.61 -17.82 27.46
CA GLU A 57 -42.07 -16.54 26.91
C GLU A 57 -43.01 -15.81 27.87
N GLU A 58 -43.89 -16.53 28.56
CA GLU A 58 -44.77 -15.99 29.61
C GLU A 58 -43.95 -15.48 30.80
N ARG A 59 -42.96 -16.25 31.26
CA ARG A 59 -42.03 -15.88 32.33
C ARG A 59 -41.21 -14.63 31.99
N LEU A 60 -40.72 -14.53 30.75
CA LEU A 60 -39.91 -13.41 30.28
C LEU A 60 -40.74 -12.21 29.82
N GLY A 61 -42.06 -12.39 29.65
CA GLY A 61 -43.00 -11.34 29.25
C GLY A 61 -42.93 -10.93 27.78
N ARG A 62 -42.17 -11.66 26.95
CA ARG A 62 -41.99 -11.37 25.52
C ARG A 62 -41.96 -12.67 24.71
N ARG A 63 -42.44 -12.60 23.48
CA ARG A 63 -42.27 -13.68 22.50
C ARG A 63 -40.82 -13.68 22.02
N MET A 64 -40.18 -14.84 22.00
CA MET A 64 -38.78 -14.97 21.59
C MET A 64 -38.60 -14.79 20.08
N PRO A 65 -37.42 -14.33 19.63
CA PRO A 65 -37.13 -14.19 18.22
C PRO A 65 -37.26 -15.54 17.48
N PRO A 66 -37.76 -15.55 16.23
CA PRO A 66 -38.11 -16.79 15.53
C PRO A 66 -36.97 -17.82 15.47
N SER A 67 -35.74 -17.40 15.15
CA SER A 67 -34.60 -18.30 15.02
C SER A 67 -34.21 -19.00 16.33
N TYR A 68 -34.23 -18.27 17.46
CA TYR A 68 -34.02 -18.86 18.79
C TYR A 68 -35.15 -19.83 19.17
N ARG A 69 -36.40 -19.47 18.84
CA ARG A 69 -37.56 -20.33 19.09
C ARG A 69 -37.48 -21.64 18.30
N GLU A 70 -37.10 -21.60 17.01
CA GLU A 70 -36.93 -22.82 16.20
C GLU A 70 -35.73 -23.66 16.67
N PHE A 71 -34.65 -23.02 17.12
CA PHE A 71 -33.51 -23.70 17.75
C PHE A 71 -33.94 -24.51 18.98
N LEU A 72 -34.72 -23.91 19.90
CA LEU A 72 -35.19 -24.57 21.13
C LEU A 72 -36.06 -25.81 20.86
N LYS A 73 -36.81 -25.83 19.75
CA LYS A 73 -37.57 -27.02 19.32
C LYS A 73 -36.69 -28.18 18.89
N VAL A 74 -35.41 -27.95 18.63
CA VAL A 74 -34.42 -28.99 18.28
C VAL A 74 -33.54 -29.30 19.50
N SER A 75 -33.14 -28.29 20.27
CA SER A 75 -32.27 -28.42 21.44
C SER A 75 -32.60 -27.39 22.51
N ASP A 76 -32.97 -27.82 23.71
CA ASP A 76 -33.28 -26.95 24.85
C ASP A 76 -32.00 -26.50 25.59
N GLY A 77 -31.17 -25.72 24.89
CA GLY A 77 -29.81 -25.33 25.30
C GLY A 77 -28.73 -25.91 24.38
N TRP A 78 -27.48 -25.47 24.52
CA TRP A 78 -26.36 -25.95 23.69
C TRP A 78 -25.04 -25.99 24.46
N ARG A 79 -24.23 -27.03 24.25
CA ARG A 79 -22.87 -27.10 24.81
C ARG A 79 -21.83 -26.64 23.80
N HIS A 80 -20.78 -25.98 24.29
CA HIS A 80 -19.64 -25.53 23.48
C HIS A 80 -20.07 -24.69 22.26
N ALA A 81 -20.82 -23.61 22.51
CA ALA A 81 -21.09 -22.59 21.50
C ALA A 81 -19.81 -21.78 21.26
N GLY A 82 -19.06 -22.15 20.22
CA GLY A 82 -17.75 -21.57 19.94
C GLY A 82 -16.66 -22.19 20.82
N GLY A 83 -15.69 -21.37 21.25
CA GLY A 83 -14.63 -21.78 22.16
C GLY A 83 -14.82 -21.34 23.60
N PHE A 84 -15.63 -20.30 23.83
CA PHE A 84 -15.65 -19.58 25.10
C PHE A 84 -17.01 -19.64 25.82
N VAL A 85 -18.07 -20.13 25.18
CA VAL A 85 -19.37 -20.38 25.83
C VAL A 85 -19.57 -21.88 25.98
N TRP A 86 -19.33 -22.39 27.19
CA TRP A 86 -19.43 -23.82 27.49
C TRP A 86 -20.88 -24.30 27.57
N LEU A 87 -21.80 -23.44 28.02
CA LEU A 87 -23.24 -23.73 28.06
C LEU A 87 -24.05 -22.49 27.67
N LEU A 88 -24.84 -22.64 26.61
CA LEU A 88 -25.82 -21.68 26.12
C LEU A 88 -27.22 -22.06 26.64
N ALA A 89 -27.97 -21.05 27.05
CA ALA A 89 -29.24 -21.19 27.75
C ALA A 89 -30.31 -21.94 26.95
N GLY A 90 -31.03 -22.82 27.66
CA GLY A 90 -32.31 -23.35 27.22
C GLY A 90 -33.48 -22.52 27.77
N THR A 91 -34.67 -23.12 27.77
CA THR A 91 -35.91 -22.50 28.23
C THR A 91 -35.96 -22.19 29.72
N GLU A 92 -35.20 -22.93 30.53
CA GLU A 92 -35.13 -22.74 31.98
C GLU A 92 -34.15 -21.64 32.37
N ASP A 93 -32.97 -21.62 31.74
CA ASP A 93 -31.85 -20.76 32.16
C ASP A 93 -31.88 -19.34 31.54
N ALA A 94 -32.57 -19.13 30.42
CA ALA A 94 -32.65 -17.81 29.80
C ALA A 94 -33.32 -16.80 30.73
N HIS A 95 -32.66 -15.67 30.99
CA HIS A 95 -33.11 -14.63 31.92
C HIS A 95 -32.63 -13.23 31.49
N TRP A 96 -33.29 -12.18 31.99
CA TRP A 96 -32.88 -10.80 31.74
C TRP A 96 -31.58 -10.52 32.49
N HIS A 97 -30.60 -9.87 31.86
CA HIS A 97 -29.34 -9.54 32.50
C HIS A 97 -29.57 -8.68 33.77
N HIS A 98 -28.97 -9.09 34.88
CA HIS A 98 -29.19 -8.47 36.20
C HIS A 98 -28.07 -7.53 36.65
N ASN A 99 -27.07 -7.26 35.79
CA ASN A 99 -25.92 -6.41 36.10
C ASN A 99 -25.12 -6.83 37.33
N GLU A 100 -25.06 -8.12 37.65
CA GLU A 100 -24.23 -8.63 38.75
C GLU A 100 -22.74 -8.41 38.50
N SER A 101 -22.34 -8.34 37.23
CA SER A 101 -20.98 -8.05 36.75
C SER A 101 -20.60 -6.57 36.81
N GLY A 102 -21.55 -5.66 37.06
CA GLY A 102 -21.34 -4.20 37.01
C GLY A 102 -21.10 -3.63 35.61
N LEU A 103 -21.28 -4.43 34.56
CA LEU A 103 -21.01 -4.01 33.17
C LEU A 103 -21.95 -2.90 32.69
N ALA A 104 -23.21 -2.88 33.12
CA ALA A 104 -24.12 -1.80 32.78
C ALA A 104 -23.65 -0.46 33.34
N ASP A 105 -23.16 -0.45 34.59
CA ASP A 105 -22.66 0.78 35.22
C ASP A 105 -21.35 1.23 34.54
N MET A 106 -20.47 0.28 34.21
CA MET A 106 -19.21 0.56 33.52
C MET A 106 -19.43 1.16 32.13
N PHE A 107 -20.31 0.59 31.30
CA PHE A 107 -20.59 1.12 29.97
C PHE A 107 -21.34 2.46 30.02
N GLU A 108 -22.22 2.66 31.01
CA GLU A 108 -22.87 3.97 31.24
C GLU A 108 -21.84 5.06 31.62
N GLU A 109 -20.82 4.74 32.41
CA GLU A 109 -19.74 5.68 32.78
C GLU A 109 -18.87 6.12 31.58
N TYR A 110 -18.80 5.32 30.52
CA TYR A 110 -18.08 5.65 29.30
C TYR A 110 -18.85 6.57 28.34
N LEU A 111 -20.14 6.82 28.59
CA LEU A 111 -20.92 7.76 27.78
C LEU A 111 -20.60 9.21 28.16
N ASP A 112 -20.22 10.02 27.16
CA ASP A 112 -20.12 11.48 27.30
C ASP A 112 -21.30 12.21 26.61
N GLU A 113 -21.28 13.54 26.65
CA GLU A 113 -22.34 14.37 26.05
C GLU A 113 -22.44 14.22 24.52
N ASP A 114 -21.36 13.78 23.87
CA ASP A 114 -21.23 13.62 22.42
C ASP A 114 -21.52 12.18 21.94
N ALA A 115 -21.75 11.24 22.87
CA ALA A 115 -21.97 9.83 22.57
C ALA A 115 -23.11 9.60 21.55
N GLY A 116 -22.80 8.81 20.52
CA GLY A 116 -23.70 8.50 19.41
C GLY A 116 -24.82 7.52 19.77
N PRO A 117 -25.78 7.31 18.85
CA PRO A 117 -26.88 6.34 19.06
C PRO A 117 -26.44 4.88 19.23
N GLU A 118 -25.29 4.51 18.67
CA GLU A 118 -24.72 3.16 18.77
C GLU A 118 -24.11 2.93 20.16
N GLU A 119 -23.24 3.84 20.63
CA GLU A 119 -22.63 3.77 21.97
C GLU A 119 -23.68 3.74 23.08
N ARG A 120 -24.74 4.57 22.96
CA ARG A 120 -25.85 4.55 23.92
C ARG A 120 -26.61 3.23 23.92
N ARG A 121 -26.76 2.60 22.76
CA ARG A 121 -27.41 1.30 22.64
C ARG A 121 -26.56 0.21 23.30
N GLU A 122 -25.24 0.25 23.12
CA GLU A 122 -24.30 -0.68 23.75
C GLU A 122 -24.32 -0.57 25.27
N ALA A 123 -24.48 0.63 25.83
CA ALA A 123 -24.67 0.80 27.26
C ALA A 123 -26.04 0.27 27.74
N ASP A 124 -27.12 0.63 27.05
CA ASP A 124 -28.47 0.19 27.40
C ASP A 124 -28.64 -1.33 27.29
N LEU A 125 -27.91 -1.99 26.38
CA LEU A 125 -27.91 -3.44 26.18
C LEU A 125 -27.74 -4.17 27.51
N TRP A 126 -26.82 -3.70 28.36
CA TRP A 126 -26.56 -4.31 29.67
C TRP A 126 -27.69 -4.11 30.68
N ARG A 127 -28.66 -3.22 30.44
CA ARG A 127 -29.84 -3.06 31.30
C ARG A 127 -31.04 -3.90 30.84
N ARG A 128 -31.13 -4.19 29.54
CA ARG A 128 -32.32 -4.80 28.91
C ARG A 128 -32.08 -6.10 28.17
N GLY A 129 -30.83 -6.50 27.97
CA GLY A 129 -30.46 -7.68 27.21
C GLY A 129 -30.95 -8.97 27.87
N LEU A 130 -31.43 -9.91 27.08
CA LEU A 130 -31.73 -11.27 27.51
C LEU A 130 -30.45 -12.11 27.44
N GLN A 131 -29.95 -12.55 28.59
CA GLN A 131 -28.70 -13.29 28.71
C GLN A 131 -28.87 -14.77 28.38
N LEU A 132 -27.95 -15.28 27.56
CA LEU A 132 -27.92 -16.66 27.09
C LEU A 132 -26.66 -17.43 27.50
N ASP A 133 -25.58 -16.78 27.90
CA ASP A 133 -24.40 -17.45 28.45
C ASP A 133 -24.70 -17.95 29.88
N VAL A 134 -24.82 -19.26 30.06
CA VAL A 134 -25.02 -19.88 31.39
C VAL A 134 -23.68 -20.21 32.03
N GLU A 135 -22.77 -20.75 31.22
CA GLU A 135 -21.39 -21.04 31.62
C GLU A 135 -20.47 -20.60 30.48
N SER A 136 -19.57 -19.66 30.75
CA SER A 136 -18.64 -19.12 29.78
C SER A 136 -17.32 -18.70 30.43
N ASP A 137 -16.27 -18.65 29.61
CA ASP A 137 -15.02 -18.01 29.98
C ASP A 137 -15.24 -16.51 29.85
N VAL A 138 -15.81 -15.82 30.85
CA VAL A 138 -15.96 -14.34 30.88
C VAL A 138 -16.49 -13.73 29.56
N THR A 139 -17.39 -14.45 28.88
CA THR A 139 -17.98 -14.08 27.59
C THR A 139 -19.49 -14.00 27.76
N HIS A 140 -20.05 -12.82 27.51
CA HIS A 140 -21.48 -12.56 27.60
C HIS A 140 -22.14 -12.64 26.23
N VAL A 141 -23.34 -13.23 26.19
CA VAL A 141 -24.18 -13.38 25.00
C VAL A 141 -25.58 -12.85 25.33
N LEU A 142 -25.93 -11.71 24.73
CA LEU A 142 -27.17 -10.98 25.03
C LEU A 142 -28.03 -10.81 23.77
N LEU A 143 -29.31 -11.14 23.85
CA LEU A 143 -30.30 -10.76 22.83
C LEU A 143 -30.91 -9.40 23.20
N ASP A 144 -30.92 -8.43 22.28
CA ASP A 144 -31.52 -7.11 22.53
C ASP A 144 -32.98 -7.04 22.05
N PRO A 145 -33.97 -6.95 22.96
CA PRO A 145 -35.38 -6.88 22.60
C PRO A 145 -35.82 -5.54 21.95
N GLU A 146 -34.94 -4.54 21.89
CA GLU A 146 -35.20 -3.24 21.24
C GLU A 146 -34.42 -3.06 19.92
N ASP A 147 -33.49 -3.96 19.62
CA ASP A 147 -32.79 -4.04 18.32
C ASP A 147 -33.40 -5.16 17.47
N VAL A 148 -34.59 -4.87 16.94
CA VAL A 148 -35.42 -5.85 16.22
C VAL A 148 -35.37 -5.61 14.71
N GLY A 149 -34.99 -6.63 13.95
CA GLY A 149 -35.01 -6.63 12.49
C GLY A 149 -36.43 -6.66 11.91
N GLU A 150 -36.55 -6.43 10.60
CA GLU A 150 -37.85 -6.46 9.90
C GLU A 150 -38.56 -7.83 9.95
N ASP A 151 -37.80 -8.89 10.20
CA ASP A 151 -38.22 -10.27 10.35
C ASP A 151 -38.69 -10.63 11.77
N GLY A 152 -38.58 -9.68 12.72
CA GLY A 152 -38.86 -9.91 14.13
C GLY A 152 -37.73 -10.63 14.88
N GLU A 153 -36.57 -10.81 14.25
CA GLU A 153 -35.37 -11.29 14.93
C GLU A 153 -34.78 -10.19 15.81
N TRP A 154 -34.21 -10.60 16.94
CA TRP A 154 -33.48 -9.70 17.83
C TRP A 154 -32.00 -9.86 17.54
N ALA A 155 -31.26 -8.75 17.51
CA ALA A 155 -29.81 -8.80 17.41
C ALA A 155 -29.20 -9.53 18.62
N VAL A 156 -28.14 -10.31 18.37
CA VAL A 156 -27.32 -10.91 19.44
C VAL A 156 -26.06 -10.06 19.58
N TYR A 157 -25.67 -9.78 20.81
CA TYR A 157 -24.42 -9.11 21.13
C TYR A 157 -23.52 -10.07 21.91
N THR A 158 -22.24 -10.13 21.52
CA THR A 158 -21.22 -10.86 22.27
C THR A 158 -20.18 -9.91 22.82
N TRP A 159 -19.76 -10.11 24.06
CA TRP A 159 -18.71 -9.31 24.67
C TRP A 159 -17.83 -10.16 25.57
N ALA A 160 -16.52 -10.01 25.46
CA ALA A 160 -15.57 -10.69 26.32
C ALA A 160 -14.54 -9.71 26.87
N SER A 161 -14.23 -9.83 28.16
CA SER A 161 -13.38 -8.86 28.88
C SER A 161 -11.98 -8.66 28.29
N TRP A 162 -11.43 -9.68 27.62
CA TRP A 162 -10.09 -9.65 27.03
C TRP A 162 -10.05 -9.15 25.59
N ARG A 163 -11.20 -8.97 24.90
CA ARG A 163 -11.22 -8.47 23.52
C ARG A 163 -10.83 -6.98 23.46
N ALA A 164 -10.98 -6.24 24.56
CA ALA A 164 -10.71 -4.81 24.65
C ALA A 164 -11.45 -3.99 23.57
N GLU A 165 -12.61 -4.48 23.13
CA GLU A 165 -13.46 -3.94 22.07
C GLU A 165 -14.91 -3.83 22.57
N PRO A 166 -15.75 -2.98 21.95
CA PRO A 166 -17.18 -2.90 22.25
C PRO A 166 -17.90 -4.23 21.93
N PRO A 167 -19.14 -4.43 22.44
CA PRO A 167 -19.92 -5.62 22.14
C PRO A 167 -20.11 -5.84 20.62
N GLU A 168 -19.74 -7.02 20.14
CA GLU A 168 -19.88 -7.41 18.74
C GLU A 168 -21.34 -7.75 18.42
N ARG A 169 -21.92 -7.08 17.42
CA ARG A 169 -23.32 -7.25 17.02
C ARG A 169 -23.49 -8.26 15.89
N HIS A 170 -24.26 -9.31 16.14
CA HIS A 170 -24.78 -10.25 15.15
C HIS A 170 -26.23 -9.91 14.80
N ALA A 171 -26.61 -10.08 13.53
CA ALA A 171 -27.94 -9.70 13.06
C ALA A 171 -29.10 -10.44 13.74
N ASN A 172 -28.89 -11.72 14.11
CA ASN A 172 -29.87 -12.57 14.77
C ASN A 172 -29.19 -13.81 15.40
N PHE A 173 -29.98 -14.65 16.09
CA PHE A 173 -29.48 -15.86 16.76
C PHE A 173 -28.94 -16.92 15.79
N LEU A 174 -29.48 -17.02 14.56
CA LEU A 174 -28.94 -17.92 13.55
C LEU A 174 -27.53 -17.52 13.10
N GLU A 175 -27.31 -16.24 12.81
CA GLU A 175 -25.98 -15.75 12.42
C GLU A 175 -24.97 -15.89 13.57
N PHE A 176 -25.38 -15.58 14.81
CA PHE A 176 -24.56 -15.88 16.00
C PHE A 176 -24.15 -17.35 16.06
N MET A 177 -25.07 -18.30 15.88
CA MET A 177 -24.73 -19.73 15.90
C MET A 177 -23.81 -20.15 14.75
N ARG A 178 -23.88 -19.49 13.59
CA ARG A 178 -22.94 -19.71 12.47
C ARG A 178 -21.56 -19.14 12.77
N ASP A 179 -21.48 -17.98 13.42
CA ASP A 179 -20.21 -17.38 13.87
C ASP A 179 -19.56 -18.27 14.94
N MET A 180 -20.33 -18.78 15.90
CA MET A 180 -19.81 -19.72 16.91
C MET A 180 -19.33 -21.03 16.29
N TYR A 181 -20.01 -21.54 15.26
CA TYR A 181 -19.54 -22.70 14.51
C TYR A 181 -18.24 -22.43 13.73
N ARG A 182 -18.07 -21.21 13.19
CA ARG A 182 -16.82 -20.73 12.58
C ARG A 182 -15.70 -20.61 13.60
N GLU A 183 -15.98 -19.99 14.75
CA GLU A 183 -15.03 -19.84 15.86
C GLU A 183 -14.51 -21.20 16.35
N PHE A 184 -15.41 -22.18 16.53
CA PHE A 184 -15.03 -23.55 16.86
C PHE A 184 -13.98 -24.11 15.88
N HIS A 185 -14.21 -23.95 14.57
CA HIS A 185 -13.26 -24.42 13.55
C HIS A 185 -11.93 -23.66 13.60
N SER A 186 -12.00 -22.33 13.69
CA SER A 186 -10.82 -21.47 13.73
C SER A 186 -9.93 -21.81 14.93
N LEU A 187 -10.49 -21.88 16.13
CA LEU A 187 -9.74 -22.22 17.34
C LEU A 187 -9.13 -23.61 17.28
N ARG A 188 -9.85 -24.59 16.69
CA ARG A 188 -9.33 -25.95 16.50
C ARG A 188 -8.17 -26.00 15.51
N ALA A 189 -8.17 -25.15 14.50
CA ALA A 189 -7.07 -25.06 13.54
C ALA A 189 -5.78 -24.49 14.16
N HIS A 190 -5.87 -23.69 15.23
CA HIS A 190 -4.74 -22.99 15.85
C HIS A 190 -4.26 -23.61 17.19
N ARG A 191 -4.53 -24.90 17.44
CA ARG A 191 -4.34 -25.51 18.77
C ARG A 191 -2.89 -25.68 19.24
N SER A 192 -1.88 -25.73 18.36
CA SER A 192 -0.44 -25.58 18.64
C SER A 192 0.39 -25.79 17.37
N ASP A 193 1.57 -25.18 17.30
CA ASP A 193 2.53 -25.44 16.22
C ASP A 193 2.97 -26.91 16.23
N GLY A 194 2.79 -27.61 15.10
CA GLY A 194 3.22 -29.01 14.91
C GLY A 194 2.14 -30.08 15.07
N GLU A 195 0.92 -29.72 15.46
CA GLU A 195 -0.23 -30.64 15.43
C GLU A 195 -0.77 -30.83 14.00
N PRO A 196 -1.36 -31.99 13.66
CA PRO A 196 -1.96 -32.21 12.35
C PRO A 196 -3.08 -31.20 12.07
N VAL A 197 -3.18 -30.76 10.82
CA VAL A 197 -4.25 -29.86 10.36
C VAL A 197 -5.62 -30.43 10.77
N PHE A 198 -6.42 -29.62 11.47
CA PHE A 198 -7.77 -30.00 11.83
C PHE A 198 -8.60 -30.29 10.57
N ALA A 199 -8.98 -31.56 10.40
CA ALA A 199 -9.60 -32.09 9.19
C ALA A 199 -10.86 -32.90 9.50
N ASN A 200 -11.98 -32.42 8.99
CA ASN A 200 -13.33 -32.96 9.06
C ASN A 200 -14.04 -32.71 7.70
N ASP A 201 -15.32 -33.04 7.58
CA ASP A 201 -16.02 -32.89 6.30
C ASP A 201 -16.21 -31.42 5.87
N THR A 202 -16.45 -30.51 6.81
CA THR A 202 -16.58 -29.07 6.51
C THR A 202 -15.27 -28.47 6.05
N THR A 203 -14.20 -28.71 6.77
CA THR A 203 -12.85 -28.25 6.44
C THR A 203 -12.33 -28.83 5.13
N ARG A 204 -12.57 -30.11 4.83
CA ARG A 204 -12.22 -30.71 3.52
C ARG A 204 -12.98 -30.05 2.36
N LYS A 205 -14.25 -29.71 2.56
CA LYS A 205 -15.04 -28.97 1.56
C LYS A 205 -14.49 -27.57 1.35
N LEU A 206 -14.12 -26.88 2.43
CA LEU A 206 -13.49 -25.57 2.34
C LEU A 206 -12.13 -25.66 1.64
N ASP A 207 -11.28 -26.64 1.95
CA ASP A 207 -9.99 -26.83 1.28
C ASP A 207 -10.16 -27.11 -0.22
N ALA A 208 -11.16 -27.91 -0.60
CA ALA A 208 -11.51 -28.13 -2.00
C ALA A 208 -12.01 -26.83 -2.67
N ARG A 209 -12.79 -26.01 -1.94
CA ARG A 209 -13.24 -24.71 -2.42
C ARG A 209 -12.08 -23.73 -2.58
N VAL A 210 -11.13 -23.69 -1.64
CA VAL A 210 -9.89 -22.89 -1.73
C VAL A 210 -9.13 -23.23 -3.00
N GLU A 211 -8.99 -24.53 -3.31
CA GLU A 211 -8.31 -24.96 -4.54
C GLU A 211 -9.08 -24.58 -5.81
N GLU A 212 -10.41 -24.70 -5.80
CA GLU A 212 -11.26 -24.26 -6.91
C GLU A 212 -11.14 -22.76 -7.16
N VAL A 213 -11.27 -21.94 -6.12
CA VAL A 213 -11.24 -20.47 -6.25
C VAL A 213 -9.85 -19.95 -6.55
N ARG A 214 -8.80 -20.66 -6.13
CA ARG A 214 -7.43 -20.38 -6.58
C ARG A 214 -7.32 -20.50 -8.10
N LEU A 215 -7.91 -21.55 -8.70
CA LEU A 215 -7.92 -21.72 -10.15
C LEU A 215 -8.81 -20.66 -10.84
N GLU A 216 -9.92 -20.26 -10.23
CA GLU A 216 -10.75 -19.13 -10.70
C GLU A 216 -9.96 -17.81 -10.71
N ALA A 217 -9.23 -17.51 -9.63
CA ALA A 217 -8.36 -16.33 -9.54
C ALA A 217 -7.26 -16.31 -10.61
N LEU A 218 -6.66 -17.47 -10.91
CA LEU A 218 -5.68 -17.61 -11.99
C LEU A 218 -6.28 -17.46 -13.39
N ARG A 219 -7.59 -17.66 -13.55
CA ARG A 219 -8.33 -17.39 -14.80
C ARG A 219 -8.76 -15.93 -14.94
N GLY A 220 -8.65 -15.14 -13.87
CA GLY A 220 -9.04 -13.73 -13.85
C GLY A 220 -10.25 -13.40 -12.97
N ASP A 221 -10.95 -14.38 -12.37
CA ASP A 221 -12.11 -14.15 -11.50
C ASP A 221 -11.69 -13.98 -10.03
N TRP A 222 -10.90 -12.94 -9.77
CA TRP A 222 -10.32 -12.69 -8.44
C TRP A 222 -11.34 -12.14 -7.44
N GLU A 223 -12.39 -11.44 -7.89
CA GLU A 223 -13.41 -10.82 -7.02
C GLU A 223 -14.24 -11.86 -6.26
N ARG A 224 -14.59 -12.96 -6.92
CA ARG A 224 -15.25 -14.09 -6.25
C ARG A 224 -14.27 -14.87 -5.40
N ALA A 225 -13.04 -15.02 -5.90
CA ALA A 225 -12.02 -15.77 -5.19
C ALA A 225 -11.66 -15.15 -3.85
N VAL A 226 -11.47 -13.83 -3.76
CA VAL A 226 -11.13 -13.17 -2.50
C VAL A 226 -12.21 -13.37 -1.44
N LYS A 227 -13.50 -13.28 -1.80
CA LYS A 227 -14.62 -13.51 -0.86
C LYS A 227 -14.64 -14.93 -0.31
N ALA A 228 -14.38 -15.92 -1.16
CA ALA A 228 -14.36 -17.32 -0.75
C ALA A 228 -13.09 -17.67 0.06
N LEU A 229 -11.97 -17.01 -0.24
CA LEU A 229 -10.75 -17.10 0.57
C LEU A 229 -10.97 -16.48 1.96
N ASP A 230 -11.73 -15.40 2.05
CA ASP A 230 -12.07 -14.74 3.32
C ASP A 230 -12.98 -15.63 4.17
N GLU A 231 -14.00 -16.22 3.56
CA GLU A 231 -14.81 -17.25 4.23
C GLU A 231 -13.91 -18.38 4.74
N ALA A 232 -13.04 -18.95 3.92
CA ALA A 232 -12.14 -20.02 4.35
C ALA A 232 -11.16 -19.58 5.45
N LYS A 233 -10.69 -18.33 5.42
CA LYS A 233 -9.83 -17.75 6.46
C LYS A 233 -10.56 -17.68 7.81
N GLU A 234 -11.84 -17.35 7.84
CA GLU A 234 -12.64 -17.35 9.07
C GLU A 234 -12.75 -18.72 9.75
N TYR A 235 -12.68 -19.81 8.97
CA TYR A 235 -12.60 -21.19 9.50
C TYR A 235 -11.16 -21.64 9.84
N GLY A 236 -10.19 -20.73 9.79
CA GLY A 236 -8.77 -21.03 10.02
C GLY A 236 -8.18 -21.98 8.98
N ARG A 237 -8.67 -21.96 7.72
CA ARG A 237 -8.16 -22.88 6.71
C ARG A 237 -6.74 -22.49 6.27
N PRO A 238 -5.83 -23.46 6.14
CA PRO A 238 -4.47 -23.18 5.69
C PRO A 238 -4.50 -22.62 4.26
N ARG A 239 -3.49 -21.81 3.91
CA ARG A 239 -3.33 -21.15 2.59
C ARG A 239 -4.31 -20.00 2.32
N ALA A 240 -5.51 -20.01 2.90
CA ALA A 240 -6.57 -19.05 2.58
C ALA A 240 -6.13 -17.59 2.79
N ALA A 241 -5.58 -17.28 3.96
CA ALA A 241 -5.06 -15.95 4.29
C ALA A 241 -3.94 -15.52 3.32
N GLY A 242 -2.89 -16.34 3.18
CA GLY A 242 -1.75 -16.01 2.31
C GLY A 242 -2.10 -15.89 0.82
N LEU A 243 -3.12 -16.61 0.34
CA LEU A 243 -3.64 -16.45 -1.03
C LEU A 243 -4.43 -15.15 -1.19
N GLY A 244 -5.32 -14.83 -0.23
CA GLY A 244 -6.09 -13.58 -0.24
C GLY A 244 -5.18 -12.36 -0.15
N ASP A 245 -4.13 -12.44 0.66
CA ASP A 245 -3.13 -11.38 0.85
C ASP A 245 -2.37 -11.05 -0.43
N GLN A 246 -2.11 -12.02 -1.31
CA GLN A 246 -1.52 -11.75 -2.62
C GLN A 246 -2.43 -10.92 -3.53
N ILE A 247 -3.75 -11.12 -3.43
CA ILE A 247 -4.74 -10.33 -4.16
C ILE A 247 -4.77 -8.91 -3.57
N ARG A 248 -4.93 -8.79 -2.25
CA ARG A 248 -4.96 -7.50 -1.53
C ARG A 248 -3.72 -6.66 -1.78
N ARG A 249 -2.53 -7.27 -1.81
CA ARG A 249 -1.27 -6.57 -2.08
C ARG A 249 -1.31 -5.85 -3.43
N LEU A 250 -1.86 -6.48 -4.47
CA LEU A 250 -1.98 -5.87 -5.79
C LEU A 250 -3.08 -4.80 -5.86
N LEU A 251 -4.08 -4.87 -4.98
CA LEU A 251 -5.12 -3.85 -4.84
C LEU A 251 -4.66 -2.61 -4.05
N GLY A 252 -3.46 -2.66 -3.45
CA GLY A 252 -2.92 -1.58 -2.61
C GLY A 252 -3.41 -1.63 -1.16
N GLU A 253 -4.06 -2.71 -0.73
CA GLU A 253 -4.52 -2.92 0.65
C GLU A 253 -3.36 -3.48 1.50
N THR A 254 -2.34 -2.66 1.76
CA THR A 254 -1.05 -3.15 2.27
C THR A 254 -1.01 -3.38 3.78
N TYR A 255 -1.77 -2.62 4.56
CA TYR A 255 -1.70 -2.59 6.03
C TYR A 255 -2.15 -3.87 6.74
N MET A 256 -2.80 -4.80 6.04
CA MET A 256 -3.28 -6.10 6.59
C MET A 256 -2.67 -7.32 5.88
N VAL A 257 -1.62 -7.11 5.08
CA VAL A 257 -1.01 -8.16 4.26
C VAL A 257 0.25 -8.69 4.95
N TYR A 258 0.18 -9.94 5.39
CA TYR A 258 1.30 -10.61 6.08
C TYR A 258 1.74 -11.90 5.38
N PHE A 259 0.91 -12.42 4.47
CA PHE A 259 1.12 -13.69 3.79
C PHE A 259 1.27 -14.86 4.78
N ASP A 260 0.38 -14.90 5.77
CA ASP A 260 0.40 -15.87 6.88
C ASP A 260 0.64 -17.30 6.40
N GLY A 261 1.67 -17.93 6.98
CA GLY A 261 2.09 -19.31 6.67
C GLY A 261 2.78 -19.51 5.32
N LEU A 262 2.83 -18.50 4.44
CA LEU A 262 3.48 -18.59 3.13
C LEU A 262 4.81 -17.85 3.06
N VAL A 263 4.95 -16.70 3.74
CA VAL A 263 6.20 -15.92 3.71
C VAL A 263 7.37 -16.66 4.35
N THR A 264 7.09 -17.55 5.30
CA THR A 264 8.08 -18.39 5.99
C THR A 264 8.48 -19.64 5.21
N ASP A 265 7.77 -19.99 4.14
CA ASP A 265 8.14 -21.10 3.25
C ASP A 265 9.25 -20.64 2.28
N PRO A 266 10.45 -21.27 2.29
CA PRO A 266 11.54 -20.92 1.39
C PRO A 266 11.18 -20.95 -0.11
N ARG A 267 10.16 -21.73 -0.50
CA ARG A 267 9.68 -21.79 -1.89
C ARG A 267 9.07 -20.47 -2.34
N TYR A 268 8.36 -19.77 -1.45
CA TYR A 268 7.61 -18.55 -1.77
C TYR A 268 8.29 -17.27 -1.26
N ALA A 269 9.23 -17.40 -0.31
CA ALA A 269 9.96 -16.27 0.28
C ALA A 269 10.49 -15.27 -0.76
N ARG A 270 11.04 -15.74 -1.89
CA ARG A 270 11.57 -14.86 -2.95
C ARG A 270 10.54 -13.93 -3.61
N GLU A 271 9.26 -14.27 -3.52
CA GLU A 271 8.15 -13.48 -4.09
C GLU A 271 7.39 -12.69 -3.03
N LEU A 272 7.25 -13.25 -1.81
CA LEU A 272 6.39 -12.70 -0.75
C LEU A 272 7.15 -11.89 0.30
N LEU A 273 8.43 -12.21 0.55
CA LEU A 273 9.25 -11.47 1.51
C LEU A 273 9.56 -10.04 1.05
N PRO A 274 9.95 -9.78 -0.22
CA PRO A 274 10.25 -8.42 -0.67
C PRO A 274 9.09 -7.42 -0.47
N PRO A 275 7.84 -7.69 -0.90
CA PRO A 275 6.75 -6.73 -0.69
C PRO A 275 6.41 -6.52 0.79
N LEU A 276 6.52 -7.55 1.64
CA LEU A 276 6.34 -7.43 3.10
C LEU A 276 7.41 -6.50 3.71
N VAL A 277 8.67 -6.71 3.33
CA VAL A 277 9.80 -5.91 3.79
C VAL A 277 9.73 -4.47 3.27
N ALA A 278 9.30 -4.27 2.03
CA ALA A 278 9.11 -2.93 1.47
C ALA A 278 8.01 -2.14 2.20
N GLU A 279 6.92 -2.82 2.59
CA GLU A 279 5.89 -2.22 3.44
C GLU A 279 6.46 -1.79 4.79
N HIS A 280 7.22 -2.68 5.43
CA HIS A 280 7.88 -2.41 6.69
C HIS A 280 8.86 -1.22 6.57
N ALA A 281 9.66 -1.16 5.50
CA ALA A 281 10.60 -0.08 5.26
C ALA A 281 9.93 1.30 5.12
N ALA A 282 8.72 1.34 4.55
CA ALA A 282 7.95 2.57 4.37
C ALA A 282 7.32 3.10 5.68
N HIS A 283 7.13 2.24 6.69
CA HIS A 283 6.41 2.58 7.92
C HIS A 283 7.26 2.53 9.20
N SER A 284 8.37 1.79 9.20
CA SER A 284 9.28 1.68 10.35
C SER A 284 10.57 2.46 10.11
N TYR A 285 10.73 3.54 10.87
CA TYR A 285 11.91 4.40 10.79
C TYR A 285 12.89 4.19 11.96
N ARG A 286 12.58 3.34 12.95
CA ARG A 286 13.36 3.26 14.21
C ARG A 286 13.43 1.88 14.88
N ASP A 287 12.51 0.96 14.65
CA ASP A 287 12.51 -0.35 15.31
C ASP A 287 12.22 -1.50 14.34
N ASP A 288 13.29 -2.15 13.90
CA ASP A 288 13.22 -3.29 12.98
C ASP A 288 13.02 -4.62 13.72
N SER A 289 12.90 -4.61 15.05
CA SER A 289 12.62 -5.84 15.83
C SER A 289 11.20 -6.36 15.54
N THR A 290 10.27 -5.46 15.18
CA THR A 290 8.90 -5.80 14.82
C THR A 290 8.78 -6.59 13.51
N LEU A 291 9.80 -6.57 12.63
CA LEU A 291 9.82 -7.40 11.42
C LEU A 291 9.79 -8.90 11.77
N THR A 292 10.44 -9.30 12.87
CA THR A 292 10.46 -10.71 13.31
C THR A 292 9.09 -11.21 13.75
N TYR A 293 8.17 -10.32 14.12
CA TYR A 293 6.80 -10.71 14.46
C TYR A 293 6.07 -11.33 13.27
N HIS A 294 6.23 -10.73 12.09
CA HIS A 294 5.65 -11.22 10.83
C HIS A 294 6.38 -12.45 10.26
N LEU A 295 7.55 -12.77 10.80
CA LEU A 295 8.37 -13.93 10.43
C LEU A 295 8.38 -14.99 11.53
N ARG A 296 7.38 -15.00 12.42
CA ARG A 296 7.29 -16.02 13.46
C ARG A 296 7.25 -17.42 12.83
N GLY A 297 8.15 -18.29 13.28
CA GLY A 297 8.32 -19.65 12.72
C GLY A 297 9.31 -19.75 11.56
N ALA A 298 9.91 -18.64 11.11
CA ALA A 298 11.04 -18.64 10.19
C ALA A 298 12.31 -19.22 10.84
N ASP A 299 13.18 -19.81 10.03
CA ASP A 299 14.55 -20.13 10.44
C ASP A 299 15.46 -18.88 10.42
N ASP A 300 16.63 -19.01 11.07
CA ASP A 300 17.61 -17.91 11.17
C ASP A 300 18.09 -17.43 9.78
N ASP A 301 18.16 -18.33 8.80
CA ASP A 301 18.58 -18.02 7.43
C ASP A 301 17.57 -17.10 6.72
N LEU A 302 16.27 -17.38 6.87
CA LEU A 302 15.21 -16.56 6.30
C LEU A 302 15.11 -15.19 7.00
N VAL A 303 15.30 -15.15 8.32
CA VAL A 303 15.36 -13.87 9.06
C VAL A 303 16.55 -13.03 8.58
N ALA A 304 17.72 -13.64 8.38
CA ALA A 304 18.89 -12.95 7.83
C ALA A 304 18.63 -12.43 6.41
N LEU A 305 17.95 -13.22 5.56
CA LEU A 305 17.52 -12.78 4.23
C LEU A 305 16.56 -11.59 4.28
N ALA A 306 15.64 -11.56 5.26
CA ALA A 306 14.70 -10.46 5.44
C ALA A 306 15.42 -9.15 5.76
N TYR A 307 16.38 -9.17 6.69
CA TYR A 307 17.19 -7.99 7.01
C TYR A 307 18.09 -7.55 5.86
N ALA A 308 18.69 -8.49 5.11
CA ALA A 308 19.45 -8.15 3.91
C ALA A 308 18.57 -7.49 2.84
N THR A 309 17.35 -8.01 2.64
CA THR A 309 16.36 -7.41 1.73
C THR A 309 15.94 -6.03 2.21
N LEU A 310 15.76 -5.84 3.52
CA LEU A 310 15.38 -4.55 4.12
C LEU A 310 16.44 -3.48 3.86
N ASP A 311 17.73 -3.81 4.06
CA ASP A 311 18.83 -2.91 3.75
C ASP A 311 18.86 -2.55 2.25
N GLN A 312 18.71 -3.55 1.37
CA GLN A 312 18.65 -3.31 -0.07
C GLN A 312 17.47 -2.42 -0.48
N VAL A 313 16.28 -2.61 0.10
CA VAL A 313 15.10 -1.80 -0.19
C VAL A 313 15.29 -0.37 0.31
N ARG A 314 15.80 -0.17 1.53
CA ARG A 314 16.09 1.17 2.09
C ARG A 314 17.15 1.92 1.29
N ASN A 315 18.16 1.21 0.81
CA ASN A 315 19.20 1.76 -0.05
C ASN A 315 18.73 1.89 -1.51
N GLY A 316 17.56 1.37 -1.86
CA GLY A 316 17.02 1.37 -3.22
C GLY A 316 17.87 0.58 -4.22
N THR A 317 18.56 -0.45 -3.76
CA THR A 317 19.42 -1.35 -4.55
C THR A 317 18.79 -2.71 -4.79
N TYR A 318 17.67 -3.02 -4.13
CA TYR A 318 16.94 -4.26 -4.36
C TYR A 318 16.54 -4.39 -5.83
N ARG A 319 16.80 -5.56 -6.41
CA ARG A 319 16.52 -5.85 -7.82
C ARG A 319 15.75 -7.14 -7.93
N TYR A 320 14.52 -7.06 -8.44
CA TYR A 320 13.74 -8.25 -8.68
C TYR A 320 14.24 -9.00 -9.92
N THR A 321 14.33 -10.32 -9.79
CA THR A 321 14.67 -11.22 -10.90
C THR A 321 13.78 -12.45 -10.85
N ALA A 322 13.35 -12.92 -12.02
CA ALA A 322 12.59 -14.14 -12.18
C ALA A 322 13.21 -15.00 -13.29
N ALA A 323 12.86 -16.28 -13.32
CA ALA A 323 13.30 -17.19 -14.38
C ALA A 323 12.36 -17.15 -15.60
N GLY A 324 12.87 -17.60 -16.75
CA GLY A 324 12.06 -17.80 -17.96
C GLY A 324 11.60 -16.51 -18.65
N PRO A 325 10.62 -16.61 -19.56
CA PRO A 325 10.14 -15.49 -20.38
C PRO A 325 9.63 -14.30 -19.56
N PHE A 326 9.01 -14.58 -18.41
CA PHE A 326 8.56 -13.53 -17.48
C PHE A 326 9.75 -12.75 -16.90
N GLY A 327 10.83 -13.43 -16.52
CA GLY A 327 12.06 -12.79 -16.06
C GLY A 327 12.73 -11.89 -17.11
N GLU A 328 12.74 -12.31 -18.37
CA GLU A 328 13.24 -11.49 -19.47
C GLU A 328 12.37 -10.23 -19.67
N ALA A 329 11.05 -10.37 -19.56
CA ALA A 329 10.13 -9.25 -19.64
C ALA A 329 10.31 -8.28 -18.46
N VAL A 330 10.52 -8.79 -17.24
CA VAL A 330 10.87 -7.98 -16.06
C VAL A 330 12.13 -7.16 -16.30
N ALA A 331 13.19 -7.77 -16.86
CA ALA A 331 14.42 -7.05 -17.18
C ALA A 331 14.19 -5.94 -18.22
N ARG A 332 13.41 -6.22 -19.27
CA ARG A 332 13.04 -5.21 -20.29
C ARG A 332 12.15 -4.10 -19.71
N ALA A 333 11.16 -4.45 -18.89
CA ALA A 333 10.29 -3.46 -18.24
C ALA A 333 11.09 -2.54 -17.32
N ARG A 334 12.06 -3.07 -16.59
CA ARG A 334 12.93 -2.28 -15.73
C ARG A 334 13.81 -1.33 -16.54
N GLU A 335 14.27 -1.77 -17.71
CA GLU A 335 15.01 -0.93 -18.66
C GLU A 335 14.15 0.24 -19.17
N LEU A 336 12.91 -0.02 -19.55
CA LEU A 336 11.98 1.05 -19.98
C LEU A 336 11.68 2.03 -18.84
N ALA A 337 11.38 1.51 -17.64
CA ALA A 337 10.99 2.30 -16.48
C ALA A 337 12.12 3.22 -15.98
N ARG A 338 13.39 2.75 -15.95
CA ARG A 338 14.53 3.60 -15.52
C ARG A 338 14.81 4.78 -16.45
N TRP A 339 14.30 4.70 -17.69
CA TRP A 339 14.36 5.76 -18.68
C TRP A 339 13.04 6.52 -18.81
N GLY A 340 12.05 6.25 -17.96
CA GLY A 340 10.79 6.99 -17.89
C GLY A 340 9.67 6.51 -18.79
N ASP A 341 9.83 5.41 -19.54
CA ASP A 341 8.73 4.77 -20.26
C ASP A 341 7.95 3.82 -19.32
N THR A 342 7.13 4.40 -18.45
CA THR A 342 6.39 3.65 -17.44
C THR A 342 5.20 2.88 -18.00
N ASP A 343 4.55 3.40 -19.04
CA ASP A 343 3.43 2.74 -19.73
C ASP A 343 3.93 1.58 -20.59
N GLY A 344 5.03 1.74 -21.33
CA GLY A 344 5.68 0.65 -22.06
C GLY A 344 6.26 -0.43 -21.14
N ALA A 345 6.83 -0.03 -20.00
CA ALA A 345 7.26 -0.97 -18.96
C ALA A 345 6.09 -1.82 -18.44
N TRP A 346 4.96 -1.19 -18.12
CA TRP A 346 3.76 -1.91 -17.68
C TRP A 346 3.21 -2.82 -18.77
N GLY A 347 3.12 -2.34 -20.02
CA GLY A 347 2.70 -3.15 -21.16
C GLY A 347 3.55 -4.40 -21.32
N THR A 348 4.87 -4.27 -21.15
CA THR A 348 5.83 -5.38 -21.21
C THR A 348 5.59 -6.41 -20.09
N LEU A 349 5.33 -5.96 -18.86
CA LEU A 349 5.00 -6.86 -17.74
C LEU A 349 3.67 -7.57 -18.01
N ARG A 350 2.63 -6.81 -18.35
CA ARG A 350 1.27 -7.31 -18.65
C ARG A 350 1.29 -8.39 -19.73
N ASP A 351 1.97 -8.17 -20.84
CA ASP A 351 2.06 -9.14 -21.94
C ASP A 351 2.81 -10.42 -21.56
N ALA A 352 3.64 -10.36 -20.51
CA ALA A 352 4.38 -11.52 -20.01
C ALA A 352 3.67 -12.28 -18.89
N VAL A 353 2.64 -11.71 -18.25
CA VAL A 353 1.86 -12.37 -17.19
C VAL A 353 1.27 -13.72 -17.64
N PRO A 354 0.73 -13.89 -18.87
CA PRO A 354 0.26 -15.20 -19.33
C PRO A 354 1.35 -16.27 -19.42
N LEU A 355 2.62 -15.85 -19.57
CA LEU A 355 3.79 -16.74 -19.64
C LEU A 355 4.41 -17.02 -18.26
N TRP A 356 3.90 -16.39 -17.20
CA TRP A 356 4.36 -16.60 -15.83
C TRP A 356 3.84 -17.93 -15.27
N GLU A 357 4.71 -18.61 -14.54
CA GLU A 357 4.42 -19.88 -13.87
C GLU A 357 4.47 -19.72 -12.34
N PRO A 358 3.48 -20.24 -11.61
CA PRO A 358 3.48 -20.20 -10.15
C PRO A 358 4.59 -21.09 -9.58
N LEU A 359 5.15 -20.72 -8.43
CA LEU A 359 6.22 -21.50 -7.78
C LEU A 359 5.70 -22.78 -7.13
N GLY A 360 4.39 -22.82 -6.92
CA GLY A 360 3.68 -23.88 -6.24
C GLY A 360 2.19 -23.55 -6.14
N PRO A 361 1.40 -24.42 -5.48
CA PRO A 361 -0.03 -24.26 -5.33
C PRO A 361 -0.45 -23.04 -4.49
N ASP A 362 0.48 -22.33 -3.85
CA ASP A 362 0.17 -21.16 -3.01
C ASP A 362 0.69 -19.85 -3.60
N HIS A 363 1.03 -19.85 -4.90
CA HIS A 363 1.49 -18.66 -5.61
C HIS A 363 0.44 -18.23 -6.64
N LEU A 364 -0.21 -17.09 -6.39
CA LEU A 364 -1.29 -16.55 -7.22
C LEU A 364 -0.86 -15.43 -8.16
N ALA A 365 0.20 -14.71 -7.83
CA ALA A 365 0.73 -13.64 -8.68
C ALA A 365 2.22 -13.38 -8.39
N PRO A 366 3.01 -12.94 -9.38
CA PRO A 366 4.37 -12.47 -9.14
C PRO A 366 4.30 -11.16 -8.34
N LEU A 367 4.92 -11.12 -7.16
CA LEU A 367 4.87 -9.97 -6.25
C LEU A 367 6.24 -9.40 -5.91
N GLY A 368 7.32 -10.15 -6.16
CA GLY A 368 8.67 -9.71 -5.78
C GLY A 368 9.10 -8.40 -6.45
N TRP A 369 8.54 -8.06 -7.62
CA TRP A 369 8.81 -6.82 -8.34
C TRP A 369 8.23 -5.57 -7.65
N VAL A 370 7.22 -5.72 -6.79
CA VAL A 370 6.59 -4.59 -6.09
C VAL A 370 7.57 -3.89 -5.14
N ALA A 371 8.59 -4.62 -4.67
CA ALA A 371 9.66 -4.08 -3.85
C ALA A 371 10.84 -3.50 -4.66
N ASP A 372 10.91 -3.77 -5.97
CA ASP A 372 11.95 -3.17 -6.82
C ASP A 372 11.68 -1.67 -6.93
N PRO A 373 12.65 -0.80 -6.62
CA PRO A 373 12.40 0.63 -6.51
C PRO A 373 12.20 1.31 -7.89
N VAL A 374 12.50 0.61 -9.00
CA VAL A 374 12.23 1.07 -10.37
C VAL A 374 10.88 0.52 -10.87
N LEU A 375 10.54 -0.73 -10.55
CA LEU A 375 9.29 -1.36 -11.01
C LEU A 375 8.11 -1.14 -10.08
N GLY A 376 8.32 -1.08 -8.77
CA GLY A 376 7.30 -0.89 -7.74
C GLY A 376 6.38 0.29 -8.00
N PRO A 377 6.89 1.48 -8.42
CA PRO A 377 6.05 2.60 -8.80
C PRO A 377 5.08 2.33 -9.96
N LEU A 378 5.29 1.28 -10.77
CA LEU A 378 4.36 0.90 -11.83
C LEU A 378 3.05 0.33 -11.29
N LEU A 379 3.01 -0.14 -10.04
CA LEU A 379 1.80 -0.67 -9.41
C LEU A 379 0.83 0.47 -9.05
N THR A 380 -0.33 0.48 -9.70
CA THR A 380 -1.50 1.26 -9.30
C THR A 380 -2.66 0.31 -9.04
N PRO A 381 -3.72 0.72 -8.30
CA PRO A 381 -4.89 -0.13 -8.09
C PRO A 381 -5.52 -0.63 -9.40
N GLU A 382 -5.53 0.20 -10.45
CA GLU A 382 -6.08 -0.16 -11.76
C GLU A 382 -5.21 -1.22 -12.47
N ARG A 383 -3.90 -1.03 -12.46
CA ARG A 383 -2.92 -1.98 -13.01
C ARG A 383 -2.91 -3.29 -12.20
N GLY A 384 -3.09 -3.23 -10.89
CA GLY A 384 -3.25 -4.39 -10.02
C GLY A 384 -4.49 -5.21 -10.38
N ARG A 385 -5.65 -4.56 -10.56
CA ARG A 385 -6.88 -5.21 -11.05
C ARG A 385 -6.69 -5.83 -12.43
N GLU A 386 -6.01 -5.14 -13.34
CA GLU A 386 -5.69 -5.67 -14.66
C GLU A 386 -4.83 -6.94 -14.60
N LEU A 387 -3.78 -6.95 -13.77
CA LEU A 387 -2.93 -8.13 -13.58
C LEU A 387 -3.75 -9.29 -12.99
N LEU A 388 -4.56 -9.01 -11.98
CA LEU A 388 -5.41 -10.01 -11.33
C LEU A 388 -6.48 -10.58 -12.27
N SER A 389 -7.01 -9.75 -13.17
CA SER A 389 -7.96 -10.17 -14.20
C SER A 389 -7.30 -10.84 -15.41
N THR A 390 -5.97 -10.77 -15.54
CA THR A 390 -5.24 -11.42 -16.63
C THR A 390 -5.07 -12.91 -16.34
N PRO A 391 -5.51 -13.81 -17.24
CA PRO A 391 -5.29 -15.25 -17.11
C PRO A 391 -3.80 -15.59 -17.06
N ARG A 392 -3.41 -16.43 -16.11
CA ARG A 392 -2.00 -16.73 -15.79
C ARG A 392 -1.82 -18.12 -15.19
N GLY A 393 -0.57 -18.56 -15.04
CA GLY A 393 -0.24 -19.88 -14.47
C GLY A 393 -0.78 -21.05 -15.30
N GLY A 394 -0.73 -20.92 -16.63
CA GLY A 394 -1.22 -21.92 -17.59
C GLY A 394 -2.73 -22.02 -17.70
N GLN A 395 -3.51 -21.15 -17.03
CA GLN A 395 -4.96 -21.11 -17.17
C GLN A 395 -5.40 -20.32 -18.39
N ALA A 396 -6.45 -20.78 -19.07
CA ALA A 396 -7.11 -20.05 -20.14
C ALA A 396 -8.24 -19.18 -19.58
N GLY A 397 -8.40 -17.97 -20.13
CA GLY A 397 -9.47 -17.03 -19.79
C GLY A 397 -9.54 -15.88 -20.80
N GLU A 398 -10.49 -14.97 -20.60
CA GLU A 398 -10.61 -13.76 -21.41
C GLU A 398 -9.60 -12.71 -20.93
N ALA A 399 -8.83 -12.14 -21.85
CA ALA A 399 -7.90 -11.08 -21.50
C ALA A 399 -8.67 -9.81 -21.13
N PRO A 400 -8.34 -9.14 -20.00
CA PRO A 400 -8.99 -7.90 -19.62
C PRO A 400 -8.66 -6.79 -20.62
N ARG A 401 -9.48 -5.74 -20.63
CA ARG A 401 -9.15 -4.54 -21.40
C ARG A 401 -7.92 -3.88 -20.80
N PRO A 402 -6.97 -3.42 -21.63
CA PRO A 402 -5.81 -2.72 -21.13
C PRO A 402 -6.18 -1.48 -20.30
N THR A 403 -5.48 -1.26 -19.19
CA THR A 403 -5.63 -0.01 -18.43
C THR A 403 -5.13 1.16 -19.27
N ALA A 404 -5.74 2.33 -19.09
CA ALA A 404 -5.24 3.56 -19.70
C ALA A 404 -3.82 3.88 -19.22
N GLY A 405 -3.02 4.53 -20.09
CA GLY A 405 -1.70 5.01 -19.73
C GLY A 405 -1.76 6.04 -18.59
N LEU A 406 -0.72 6.07 -17.76
CA LEU A 406 -0.60 7.00 -16.64
C LEU A 406 -0.05 8.36 -17.08
N ASP A 407 0.66 8.40 -18.21
CA ASP A 407 1.32 9.60 -18.71
C ASP A 407 0.39 10.38 -19.65
N PRO A 408 -0.04 11.61 -19.28
CA PRO A 408 -0.76 12.47 -20.21
C PRO A 408 0.22 12.84 -21.34
N GLY A 409 -0.16 12.60 -22.58
CA GLY A 409 0.68 12.89 -23.77
C GLY A 409 0.88 14.38 -24.05
N ASP A 410 1.03 15.20 -23.01
CA ASP A 410 1.21 16.64 -23.05
C ASP A 410 2.03 17.16 -21.84
N LEU A 411 2.29 18.47 -21.82
CA LEU A 411 3.01 19.13 -20.73
C LEU A 411 2.09 19.75 -19.67
N THR A 412 0.77 19.74 -19.85
CA THR A 412 -0.17 20.56 -19.08
C THR A 412 -0.27 20.16 -17.62
N TRP A 413 0.06 18.91 -17.29
CA TRP A 413 0.13 18.40 -15.93
C TRP A 413 1.18 19.11 -15.05
N LEU A 414 2.14 19.83 -15.65
CA LEU A 414 3.11 20.66 -14.90
C LEU A 414 2.44 21.87 -14.22
N ALA A 415 1.30 22.32 -14.75
CA ALA A 415 0.48 23.39 -14.16
C ALA A 415 -0.44 22.89 -13.04
N GLU A 416 -0.55 21.58 -12.85
CA GLU A 416 -1.36 21.01 -11.76
C GLU A 416 -0.62 21.11 -10.42
N PRO A 417 -1.34 21.39 -9.32
CA PRO A 417 -0.77 21.37 -7.98
C PRO A 417 -0.32 19.95 -7.62
N ASP A 418 0.90 19.85 -7.08
CA ASP A 418 1.49 18.61 -6.56
C ASP A 418 1.18 18.49 -5.06
N PRO A 419 1.01 17.28 -4.47
CA PRO A 419 0.92 17.10 -3.02
C PRO A 419 1.91 17.97 -2.22
N GLY A 420 1.39 18.76 -1.28
CA GLY A 420 2.19 19.70 -0.47
C GLY A 420 2.61 21.00 -1.19
N ASN A 421 2.18 21.22 -2.44
CA ASN A 421 2.51 22.37 -3.27
C ASN A 421 4.02 22.62 -3.44
N ASN A 422 4.80 21.54 -3.52
CA ASN A 422 6.27 21.63 -3.58
C ASN A 422 6.79 22.09 -4.96
N ARG A 423 6.05 21.80 -6.04
CA ARG A 423 6.44 22.15 -7.41
C ARG A 423 5.76 23.45 -7.85
N THR A 424 6.35 24.57 -7.46
CA THR A 424 5.92 25.94 -7.83
C THR A 424 6.79 26.58 -8.92
N SER A 425 7.97 26.00 -9.16
CA SER A 425 8.92 26.36 -10.21
C SER A 425 9.55 25.08 -10.76
N TYR A 426 9.83 25.02 -12.05
CA TYR A 426 10.51 23.89 -12.68
C TYR A 426 11.20 24.34 -13.96
N ARG A 427 12.14 23.53 -14.44
CA ARG A 427 12.77 23.69 -15.74
C ARG A 427 13.06 22.35 -16.38
N PHE A 428 13.09 22.34 -17.71
CA PHE A 428 13.46 21.16 -18.45
C PHE A 428 14.11 21.49 -19.80
N VAL A 429 14.85 20.52 -20.30
CA VAL A 429 15.43 20.50 -21.65
C VAL A 429 14.85 19.28 -22.37
N LEU A 430 14.41 19.46 -23.62
CA LEU A 430 14.08 18.37 -24.53
C LEU A 430 15.06 18.39 -25.70
N VAL A 431 15.57 17.23 -26.10
CA VAL A 431 16.49 17.08 -27.23
C VAL A 431 15.96 16.01 -28.18
N GLU A 432 15.79 16.38 -29.45
CA GLU A 432 15.18 15.53 -30.47
C GLU A 432 16.17 14.45 -30.95
N GLY A 433 15.73 13.19 -31.09
CA GLY A 433 16.47 12.11 -31.73
C GLY A 433 17.79 11.73 -31.05
N VAL A 434 17.93 12.02 -29.75
CA VAL A 434 19.14 11.75 -28.95
C VAL A 434 18.77 10.78 -27.83
N GLU A 435 19.62 9.81 -27.54
CA GLU A 435 19.41 8.90 -26.41
C GLU A 435 19.68 9.59 -25.07
N PRO A 436 18.94 9.27 -23.99
CA PRO A 436 19.11 9.92 -22.68
C PRO A 436 20.54 9.87 -22.14
N GLU A 437 21.27 8.81 -22.44
CA GLU A 437 22.67 8.59 -22.06
C GLU A 437 23.63 9.63 -22.65
N GLU A 438 23.26 10.29 -23.75
CA GLU A 438 24.10 11.30 -24.41
C GLU A 438 23.89 12.71 -23.84
N LEU A 439 22.84 12.93 -23.04
CA LEU A 439 22.51 14.24 -22.49
C LEU A 439 23.60 14.83 -21.58
N PRO A 440 24.30 14.08 -20.72
CA PRO A 440 25.44 14.59 -19.97
C PRO A 440 26.53 15.20 -20.86
N GLY A 441 26.88 14.54 -21.97
CA GLY A 441 27.88 15.05 -22.93
C GLY A 441 27.47 16.37 -23.60
N ARG A 442 26.18 16.69 -23.63
CA ARG A 442 25.63 17.92 -24.22
C ARG A 442 25.41 19.03 -23.19
N LEU A 443 25.05 18.66 -21.96
CA LEU A 443 24.55 19.57 -20.94
C LEU A 443 25.49 19.75 -19.75
N ALA A 444 26.45 18.87 -19.51
CA ALA A 444 27.45 19.02 -18.47
C ALA A 444 28.65 19.88 -18.94
N ASP A 445 29.48 20.29 -17.99
CA ASP A 445 30.81 20.84 -18.27
C ASP A 445 31.72 19.67 -18.70
N GLY A 446 32.39 19.77 -19.85
CA GLY A 446 33.39 18.77 -20.24
C GLY A 446 34.66 18.90 -19.39
N ASP A 447 35.44 17.82 -19.27
CA ASP A 447 36.72 17.73 -18.54
C ASP A 447 37.57 19.01 -18.66
N GLY A 448 37.40 19.92 -17.71
CA GLY A 448 38.02 21.23 -17.71
C GLY A 448 38.60 21.49 -16.34
N ASP A 449 39.94 21.46 -16.29
CA ASP A 449 40.83 21.75 -15.15
C ASP A 449 40.18 22.58 -14.03
N GLY A 450 39.76 21.91 -12.96
CA GLY A 450 39.29 22.54 -11.73
C GLY A 450 39.98 21.92 -10.53
N ASP A 451 40.75 22.73 -9.81
CA ASP A 451 41.49 22.36 -8.60
C ASP A 451 40.64 21.52 -7.65
N GLY A 452 41.24 20.42 -7.19
CA GLY A 452 40.59 19.33 -6.46
C GLY A 452 39.89 19.78 -5.18
N ASP A 453 38.57 19.58 -5.15
CA ASP A 453 37.79 19.08 -4.00
C ASP A 453 36.28 19.00 -4.37
N GLY A 454 35.98 18.49 -5.56
CA GLY A 454 34.62 18.21 -6.02
C GLY A 454 34.55 16.79 -6.59
N ASP A 455 33.71 15.96 -5.98
CA ASP A 455 33.52 14.55 -6.33
C ASP A 455 33.10 14.39 -7.81
N GLY A 456 34.02 13.85 -8.62
CA GLY A 456 33.83 13.12 -9.89
C GLY A 456 32.78 13.57 -10.92
N ASP A 457 33.29 14.12 -12.04
CA ASP A 457 32.82 13.88 -13.42
C ASP A 457 31.32 14.09 -13.71
N GLY A 458 30.93 15.36 -13.95
CA GLY A 458 29.58 15.74 -14.37
C GLY A 458 29.12 15.12 -15.70
N THR A 459 29.99 14.41 -16.43
CA THR A 459 29.66 13.69 -17.66
C THR A 459 29.07 12.29 -17.40
N MET A 460 29.12 11.77 -16.17
CA MET A 460 28.56 10.47 -15.82
C MET A 460 27.14 10.56 -15.24
N LEU A 461 26.30 9.58 -15.59
CA LEU A 461 24.97 9.40 -14.99
C LEU A 461 25.08 8.78 -13.60
N ASN A 462 24.40 9.39 -12.63
CA ASN A 462 24.15 8.79 -11.33
C ASN A 462 23.12 7.65 -11.44
N GLU A 463 23.10 6.77 -10.44
CA GLU A 463 22.10 5.72 -10.32
C GLU A 463 20.66 6.28 -10.23
N PRO A 464 19.64 5.50 -10.65
CA PRO A 464 18.26 5.94 -10.61
C PRO A 464 17.80 6.30 -9.20
N MET A 465 17.27 7.51 -9.05
CA MET A 465 16.80 8.07 -7.78
C MET A 465 15.50 8.85 -7.96
N THR A 466 14.78 9.03 -6.87
CA THR A 466 13.58 9.89 -6.85
C THR A 466 13.99 11.37 -6.87
N LEU A 467 13.07 12.26 -7.26
CA LEU A 467 13.30 13.70 -7.17
C LEU A 467 13.66 14.15 -5.74
N TRP A 468 13.05 13.53 -4.73
CA TRP A 468 13.33 13.85 -3.33
C TRP A 468 14.74 13.43 -2.91
N GLU A 469 15.20 12.24 -3.32
CA GLU A 469 16.55 11.77 -3.08
C GLU A 469 17.59 12.65 -3.77
N ALA A 470 17.33 13.02 -5.03
CA ALA A 470 18.16 13.95 -5.78
C ALA A 470 18.29 15.29 -5.04
N ARG A 471 17.16 15.86 -4.59
CA ARG A 471 17.12 17.09 -3.79
C ARG A 471 17.91 16.97 -2.49
N ARG A 472 17.70 15.89 -1.74
CA ARG A 472 18.40 15.64 -0.46
C ARG A 472 19.90 15.52 -0.68
N ARG A 473 20.33 14.76 -1.69
CA ARG A 473 21.74 14.56 -2.04
C ARG A 473 22.41 15.86 -2.47
N SER A 474 21.73 16.66 -3.31
CA SER A 474 22.18 17.99 -3.73
C SER A 474 22.46 18.90 -2.53
N LEU A 475 21.58 18.90 -1.52
CA LEU A 475 21.76 19.70 -0.31
C LEU A 475 22.85 19.18 0.64
N HIS A 476 22.98 17.85 0.80
CA HIS A 476 23.94 17.24 1.74
C HIS A 476 25.40 17.33 1.25
N ASN A 477 25.62 17.21 -0.06
CA ASN A 477 26.97 17.21 -0.63
C ASN A 477 27.50 18.62 -0.93
N LYS A 478 26.65 19.65 -0.87
CA LYS A 478 27.03 21.02 -1.23
C LYS A 478 27.72 21.72 -0.06
N ARG A 479 29.05 21.85 -0.17
CA ARG A 479 29.90 22.59 0.78
C ARG A 479 30.10 24.06 0.40
N GLU A 480 29.77 24.44 -0.83
CA GLU A 480 29.88 25.81 -1.33
C GLU A 480 28.56 26.24 -2.00
N PHE A 481 28.02 27.38 -1.56
CA PHE A 481 26.81 27.99 -2.11
C PHE A 481 27.20 29.32 -2.75
N SER A 482 27.24 29.32 -4.08
CA SER A 482 27.45 30.52 -4.87
C SER A 482 26.10 31.12 -5.30
N SER A 483 25.96 32.44 -5.23
CA SER A 483 24.79 33.15 -5.74
C SER A 483 24.77 33.29 -7.27
N TYR A 484 25.81 32.80 -7.97
CA TYR A 484 25.96 32.94 -9.41
C TYR A 484 26.15 31.61 -10.15
N GLU A 485 26.38 30.48 -9.47
CA GLU A 485 26.51 29.17 -10.10
C GLU A 485 25.21 28.37 -9.96
N ASP A 486 24.55 28.13 -11.09
CA ASP A 486 23.32 27.34 -11.17
C ASP A 486 23.58 26.03 -11.91
N ARG A 487 24.25 25.11 -11.22
CA ARG A 487 24.49 23.73 -11.67
C ARG A 487 23.34 22.83 -11.20
N ALA A 488 22.41 22.55 -12.10
CA ALA A 488 21.20 21.77 -11.83
C ALA A 488 21.53 20.28 -11.71
N LEU A 489 20.99 19.59 -10.71
CA LEU A 489 20.93 18.12 -10.72
C LEU A 489 19.62 17.72 -11.40
N MET A 490 19.68 17.26 -12.65
CA MET A 490 18.50 16.98 -13.47
C MET A 490 18.23 15.48 -13.59
N ALA A 491 16.96 15.09 -13.48
CA ALA A 491 16.47 13.76 -13.82
C ALA A 491 16.38 13.61 -15.35
N VAL A 492 16.82 12.47 -15.88
CA VAL A 492 16.94 12.24 -17.31
C VAL A 492 16.14 11.02 -17.78
N GLY A 493 15.54 11.10 -18.97
CA GLY A 493 14.76 10.00 -19.53
C GLY A 493 14.27 10.28 -20.96
N ARG A 494 13.38 9.40 -21.45
CA ARG A 494 12.70 9.50 -22.75
C ARG A 494 11.33 10.15 -22.58
N ALA A 495 10.96 10.96 -23.54
CA ALA A 495 9.66 11.59 -23.70
C ALA A 495 9.11 11.17 -25.07
N GLY A 496 8.46 10.00 -25.09
CA GLY A 496 7.98 9.40 -26.34
C GLY A 496 9.08 8.77 -27.19
N THR A 497 8.84 8.69 -28.50
CA THR A 497 9.77 8.09 -29.46
C THR A 497 10.86 9.04 -29.92
N ASP A 498 10.64 10.35 -29.76
CA ASP A 498 11.40 11.36 -30.52
C ASP A 498 12.23 12.27 -29.62
N TRP A 499 11.97 12.31 -28.30
CA TRP A 499 12.61 13.25 -27.39
C TRP A 499 13.27 12.54 -26.22
N SER A 500 14.45 13.03 -25.82
CA SER A 500 15.00 12.81 -24.48
C SER A 500 14.88 14.08 -23.66
N PHE A 501 14.64 13.93 -22.36
CA PHE A 501 14.44 15.05 -21.45
C PHE A 501 15.48 15.08 -20.34
N ALA A 502 15.77 16.29 -19.86
CA ALA A 502 16.40 16.54 -18.57
C ALA A 502 15.47 17.48 -17.77
N PHE A 503 15.10 17.12 -16.54
CA PHE A 503 14.08 17.80 -15.75
C PHE A 503 14.59 18.15 -14.34
N ASP A 504 14.29 19.36 -13.89
CA ASP A 504 14.54 19.85 -12.53
C ASP A 504 13.24 20.47 -11.98
N GLY A 505 12.73 19.87 -10.90
CA GLY A 505 11.47 20.26 -10.27
C GLY A 505 11.61 21.26 -9.11
N ASP A 506 12.83 21.67 -8.77
CA ASP A 506 13.10 22.64 -7.70
C ASP A 506 14.32 23.53 -8.07
N PRO A 507 14.23 24.30 -9.15
CA PRO A 507 15.35 25.08 -9.65
C PRO A 507 15.69 26.25 -8.74
N ALA A 508 16.93 26.76 -8.87
CA ALA A 508 17.36 27.98 -8.20
C ALA A 508 16.48 29.20 -8.60
N PRO A 509 16.50 30.30 -7.84
CA PRO A 509 15.79 31.53 -8.23
C PRO A 509 16.27 32.05 -9.60
N PHE A 510 15.32 32.45 -10.44
CA PHE A 510 15.63 32.92 -11.79
C PHE A 510 16.35 34.28 -11.77
N ASN A 511 17.51 34.36 -12.42
CA ASN A 511 18.26 35.60 -12.58
C ASN A 511 18.39 35.98 -14.07
N ARG A 512 17.50 36.87 -14.51
CA ARG A 512 17.41 37.32 -15.91
C ARG A 512 18.71 37.90 -16.48
N GLU A 513 19.51 38.61 -15.68
CA GLU A 513 20.73 39.29 -16.16
C GLU A 513 21.93 38.35 -16.37
N ARG A 514 21.87 37.18 -15.72
CA ARG A 514 22.92 36.17 -15.74
C ARG A 514 22.51 34.91 -16.49
N PHE A 515 21.22 34.71 -16.75
CA PHE A 515 20.71 33.52 -17.39
C PHE A 515 21.33 33.29 -18.78
N VAL A 516 21.79 32.06 -19.01
CA VAL A 516 22.32 31.54 -20.26
C VAL A 516 21.56 30.27 -20.59
N SER A 517 20.75 30.31 -21.64
CA SER A 517 19.99 29.12 -22.07
C SER A 517 20.95 28.02 -22.56
N PRO A 518 20.78 26.76 -22.13
CA PRO A 518 21.53 25.63 -22.67
C PRO A 518 21.03 25.17 -24.04
N ALA A 519 19.97 25.76 -24.59
CA ALA A 519 19.32 25.30 -25.83
C ALA A 519 20.33 25.12 -26.98
N SER A 520 21.17 26.14 -27.22
CA SER A 520 22.20 26.08 -28.27
C SER A 520 23.16 24.93 -28.06
N ALA A 521 23.72 24.76 -26.85
CA ALA A 521 24.65 23.67 -26.55
C ALA A 521 24.00 22.29 -26.74
N ALA A 522 22.77 22.13 -26.24
CA ALA A 522 22.00 20.88 -26.33
C ALA A 522 21.66 20.48 -27.78
N SER A 523 21.41 21.47 -28.64
CA SER A 523 20.94 21.29 -30.02
C SER A 523 22.02 20.89 -31.04
N THR A 524 23.26 20.59 -30.64
CA THR A 524 24.31 20.24 -31.59
C THR A 524 23.92 19.03 -32.46
N GLY A 525 23.76 19.22 -33.77
CA GLY A 525 23.32 18.19 -34.72
C GLY A 525 21.85 17.77 -34.62
N THR A 526 21.02 18.53 -33.90
CA THR A 526 19.58 18.24 -33.72
C THR A 526 18.80 19.50 -33.31
N ARG A 527 17.58 19.34 -32.79
CA ARG A 527 16.77 20.40 -32.16
C ARG A 527 16.71 20.21 -30.65
N ALA A 528 16.76 21.32 -29.91
CA ALA A 528 16.53 21.34 -28.47
C ALA A 528 15.53 22.43 -28.07
N VAL A 529 14.75 22.14 -27.03
CA VAL A 529 13.74 23.02 -26.44
C VAL A 529 14.04 23.16 -24.95
N VAL A 530 14.10 24.40 -24.46
CA VAL A 530 14.29 24.68 -23.03
C VAL A 530 13.08 25.44 -22.51
N VAL A 531 12.53 24.98 -21.40
CA VAL A 531 11.47 25.68 -20.67
C VAL A 531 11.90 25.90 -19.23
N TRP A 532 11.63 27.07 -18.68
CA TRP A 532 11.76 27.37 -17.26
C TRP A 532 10.56 28.20 -16.82
N SER A 533 9.74 27.63 -15.94
CA SER A 533 8.53 28.29 -15.43
C SER A 533 8.63 28.50 -13.94
N GLY A 534 8.28 29.69 -13.49
CA GLY A 534 8.06 30.03 -12.08
C GLY A 534 6.84 30.94 -11.91
N LEU A 535 5.81 30.76 -12.76
CA LEU A 535 4.58 31.57 -12.71
C LEU A 535 3.77 31.37 -11.42
N ARG A 536 4.02 30.27 -10.69
CA ARG A 536 3.36 29.93 -9.42
C ARG A 536 4.32 30.00 -8.22
N ALA A 537 5.55 30.49 -8.41
CA ALA A 537 6.54 30.57 -7.34
C ALA A 537 6.03 31.47 -6.20
N GLY A 538 6.03 30.97 -4.97
CA GLY A 538 5.57 31.75 -3.80
C GLY A 538 6.51 32.88 -3.38
N HIS A 539 7.72 32.92 -3.94
CA HIS A 539 8.75 33.93 -3.68
C HIS A 539 9.37 34.40 -5.00
N GLY A 540 9.48 35.72 -5.17
CA GLY A 540 10.00 36.36 -6.39
C GLY A 540 8.89 36.79 -7.35
N GLU A 541 9.29 37.49 -8.42
CA GLU A 541 8.39 37.89 -9.50
C GLU A 541 8.09 36.70 -10.42
N PRO A 542 6.87 36.56 -10.95
CA PRO A 542 6.52 35.48 -11.87
C PRO A 542 7.33 35.58 -13.15
N PHE A 543 7.83 34.43 -13.62
CA PHE A 543 8.62 34.38 -14.84
C PHE A 543 8.31 33.12 -15.67
N PHE A 544 8.58 33.22 -16.96
CA PHE A 544 8.52 32.11 -17.91
C PHE A 544 9.56 32.31 -19.01
N HIS A 545 10.36 31.29 -19.27
CA HIS A 545 11.32 31.26 -20.37
C HIS A 545 11.07 30.05 -21.28
N LEU A 546 11.11 30.30 -22.59
CA LEU A 546 11.12 29.29 -23.64
C LEU A 546 12.23 29.65 -24.64
N SER A 547 13.10 28.70 -24.98
CA SER A 547 14.03 28.86 -26.11
C SER A 547 14.09 27.58 -26.93
N VAL A 548 14.21 27.76 -28.25
CA VAL A 548 14.34 26.66 -29.21
C VAL A 548 15.57 26.90 -30.05
N ALA A 549 16.43 25.90 -30.13
CA ALA A 549 17.66 25.93 -30.91
C ALA A 549 17.74 24.72 -31.84
N ARG A 550 18.43 24.90 -32.96
CA ARG A 550 18.75 23.83 -33.91
C ARG A 550 20.20 23.96 -34.37
N ASP A 551 20.90 22.83 -34.39
CA ASP A 551 22.28 22.72 -34.85
C ASP A 551 23.24 23.74 -34.20
N GLY A 552 23.09 23.98 -32.90
CA GLY A 552 23.93 24.90 -32.15
C GLY A 552 23.50 26.37 -32.19
N ALA A 553 22.45 26.72 -32.94
CA ALA A 553 21.97 28.08 -33.10
C ALA A 553 20.55 28.28 -32.55
N GLU A 554 20.35 29.32 -31.73
CA GLU A 554 19.02 29.72 -31.25
C GLU A 554 18.16 30.19 -32.43
N GLN A 555 16.99 29.57 -32.60
CA GLN A 555 16.01 29.96 -33.61
C GLN A 555 15.11 31.09 -33.10
N TYR A 556 14.59 30.91 -31.88
CA TYR A 556 13.81 31.92 -31.18
C TYR A 556 13.83 31.66 -29.66
N ALA A 557 13.63 32.74 -28.90
CA ALA A 557 13.40 32.66 -27.46
C ALA A 557 12.36 33.68 -27.01
N VAL A 558 11.65 33.35 -25.94
CA VAL A 558 10.69 34.20 -25.24
C VAL A 558 11.03 34.15 -23.76
N THR A 559 11.14 35.32 -23.14
CA THR A 559 11.30 35.44 -21.68
C THR A 559 10.33 36.48 -21.16
N TYR A 560 9.39 36.05 -20.33
CA TYR A 560 8.56 36.90 -19.49
C TYR A 560 9.18 36.97 -18.09
N ALA A 561 9.50 38.17 -17.62
CA ALA A 561 9.96 38.43 -16.27
C ALA A 561 9.77 39.92 -15.94
N ASP A 562 9.49 40.25 -14.68
CA ASP A 562 9.29 41.63 -14.20
C ASP A 562 8.18 42.39 -14.97
N GLY A 563 7.13 41.68 -15.40
CA GLY A 563 6.05 42.26 -16.22
C GLY A 563 6.43 42.59 -17.67
N GLU A 564 7.64 42.27 -18.10
CA GLU A 564 8.13 42.52 -19.45
C GLU A 564 8.32 41.23 -20.25
N VAL A 565 7.94 41.26 -21.53
CA VAL A 565 8.27 40.20 -22.49
C VAL A 565 9.50 40.64 -23.31
N ARG A 566 10.52 39.80 -23.37
CA ARG A 566 11.61 39.87 -24.35
C ARG A 566 11.56 38.68 -25.28
N SER A 567 11.73 38.94 -26.57
CA SER A 567 11.76 37.92 -27.60
C SER A 567 12.94 38.08 -28.55
N THR A 568 13.41 36.95 -29.08
CA THR A 568 14.41 36.86 -30.16
C THR A 568 13.90 35.91 -31.23
N GLY A 569 14.30 36.12 -32.48
CA GLY A 569 13.93 35.25 -33.60
C GLY A 569 12.47 35.39 -34.08
N GLU A 570 12.09 34.52 -35.01
CA GLU A 570 10.71 34.42 -35.52
C GLU A 570 9.91 33.42 -34.69
N ILE A 571 9.04 33.93 -33.81
CA ILE A 571 8.23 33.09 -32.91
C ILE A 571 7.00 32.58 -33.66
N PRO A 572 6.71 31.26 -33.60
CA PRO A 572 5.48 30.71 -34.15
C PRO A 572 4.24 31.39 -33.58
N GLY A 573 3.23 31.66 -34.42
CA GLY A 573 2.03 32.39 -33.99
C GLY A 573 1.27 31.73 -32.85
N ALA A 574 1.35 30.39 -32.70
CA ALA A 574 0.77 29.67 -31.58
C ALA A 574 1.41 30.02 -30.23
N LEU A 575 2.69 30.44 -30.24
CA LEU A 575 3.52 30.76 -29.08
C LEU A 575 3.70 32.29 -28.89
N ASP A 576 2.88 33.11 -29.55
CA ASP A 576 2.93 34.57 -29.43
C ASP A 576 2.68 35.00 -27.97
N PRO A 577 3.63 35.67 -27.30
CA PRO A 577 3.50 36.07 -25.90
C PRO A 577 2.29 36.96 -25.61
N SER A 578 1.83 37.75 -26.59
CA SER A 578 0.68 38.64 -26.44
C SER A 578 -0.63 37.90 -26.17
N ARG A 579 -0.70 36.60 -26.48
CA ARG A 579 -1.87 35.74 -26.23
C ARG A 579 -1.99 35.29 -24.78
N PHE A 580 -0.92 35.40 -23.99
CA PHE A 580 -0.83 34.80 -22.66
C PHE A 580 -0.63 35.82 -21.54
N PHE A 581 0.11 36.91 -21.79
CA PHE A 581 0.52 37.87 -20.76
C PHE A 581 -0.23 39.21 -20.79
N GLY A 582 -1.47 39.22 -21.31
CA GLY A 582 -2.29 40.43 -21.49
C GLY A 582 -2.97 40.95 -20.21
N ASP A 583 -3.81 40.12 -19.58
CA ASP A 583 -4.54 40.41 -18.34
C ASP A 583 -4.35 39.23 -17.37
N LEU A 584 -3.30 39.27 -16.53
CA LEU A 584 -2.93 38.15 -15.65
C LEU A 584 -3.84 38.11 -14.40
N GLU A 585 -4.97 37.41 -14.46
CA GLU A 585 -5.79 37.14 -13.26
C GLU A 585 -5.39 35.82 -12.56
N GLU A 586 -4.88 34.79 -13.27
CA GLU A 586 -4.44 33.52 -12.66
C GLU A 586 -3.20 32.89 -13.33
N GLY A 587 -2.06 32.85 -12.62
CA GLY A 587 -0.80 32.30 -13.15
C GLY A 587 -0.85 30.82 -13.57
N ALA A 588 -1.70 30.00 -12.94
CA ALA A 588 -1.86 28.59 -13.26
C ALA A 588 -2.59 28.35 -14.60
N GLU A 589 -3.59 29.18 -14.93
CA GLU A 589 -4.32 29.08 -16.20
C GLU A 589 -3.46 29.53 -17.38
N VAL A 590 -2.67 30.58 -17.16
CA VAL A 590 -1.68 31.09 -18.12
C VAL A 590 -0.62 30.02 -18.39
N GLU A 591 -0.07 29.43 -17.33
CA GLU A 591 0.89 28.33 -17.43
C GLU A 591 0.30 27.15 -18.22
N ARG A 592 -0.91 26.69 -17.87
CA ARG A 592 -1.59 25.60 -18.58
C ARG A 592 -1.78 25.89 -20.07
N SER A 593 -2.16 27.12 -20.41
CA SER A 593 -2.38 27.56 -21.80
C SER A 593 -1.08 27.61 -22.60
N LEU A 594 0.00 28.11 -22.00
CA LEU A 594 1.35 28.11 -22.58
C LEU A 594 1.84 26.68 -22.85
N LEU A 595 1.76 25.79 -21.86
CA LEU A 595 2.22 24.41 -21.99
C LEU A 595 1.42 23.63 -23.04
N ARG A 596 0.12 23.91 -23.18
CA ARG A 596 -0.71 23.37 -24.26
C ARG A 596 -0.25 23.86 -25.63
N ALA A 597 0.08 25.15 -25.76
CA ALA A 597 0.60 25.71 -27.00
C ALA A 597 1.98 25.12 -27.36
N VAL A 598 2.87 24.96 -26.38
CA VAL A 598 4.18 24.30 -26.56
C VAL A 598 4.01 22.85 -27.00
N THR A 599 3.10 22.11 -26.38
CA THR A 599 2.75 20.73 -26.76
C THR A 599 2.27 20.69 -28.22
N GLY A 600 1.32 21.56 -28.59
CA GLY A 600 0.72 21.58 -29.92
C GLY A 600 1.69 21.98 -31.05
N GLU A 601 2.59 22.95 -30.79
CA GLU A 601 3.54 23.44 -31.78
C GLU A 601 4.75 22.52 -31.95
N LEU A 602 5.24 21.92 -30.85
CA LEU A 602 6.50 21.18 -30.84
C LEU A 602 6.32 19.65 -30.76
N GLY A 603 5.12 19.16 -30.47
CA GLY A 603 4.88 17.74 -30.17
C GLY A 603 5.58 17.27 -28.89
N ALA A 604 5.93 18.21 -28.02
CA ALA A 604 6.68 17.97 -26.80
C ALA A 604 5.78 17.49 -25.66
N PHE A 605 6.22 16.50 -24.88
CA PHE A 605 5.55 16.05 -23.67
C PHE A 605 6.58 15.53 -22.65
N LEU A 606 6.13 15.23 -21.42
CA LEU A 606 6.97 14.67 -20.36
C LEU A 606 6.21 13.59 -19.59
N PRO A 607 6.84 12.45 -19.24
CA PRO A 607 6.17 11.38 -18.51
C PRO A 607 5.93 11.81 -17.05
N ARG A 608 4.67 12.17 -16.74
CA ARG A 608 4.22 12.57 -15.40
C ARG A 608 4.57 11.54 -14.35
N HIS A 609 4.21 10.29 -14.59
CA HIS A 609 4.33 9.23 -13.61
C HIS A 609 5.79 8.89 -13.34
N ALA A 610 6.63 8.85 -14.37
CA ALA A 610 8.07 8.65 -14.23
C ALA A 610 8.74 9.75 -13.42
N VAL A 611 8.38 11.02 -13.67
CA VAL A 611 8.96 12.17 -12.99
C VAL A 611 8.51 12.25 -11.53
N VAL A 612 7.23 11.99 -11.25
CA VAL A 612 6.65 12.17 -9.90
C VAL A 612 6.90 10.95 -9.01
N ASN A 613 6.68 9.74 -9.52
CA ASN A 613 6.69 8.51 -8.72
C ASN A 613 7.86 7.58 -9.05
N GLY A 614 8.51 7.77 -10.20
CA GLY A 614 9.58 6.91 -10.68
C GLY A 614 10.96 7.23 -10.09
N ARG A 615 11.91 6.36 -10.41
CA ARG A 615 13.33 6.59 -10.20
C ARG A 615 14.03 6.70 -11.55
N LEU A 616 14.66 7.85 -11.78
CA LEU A 616 15.32 8.19 -13.03
C LEU A 616 16.80 8.44 -12.79
N HIS A 617 17.63 8.16 -13.80
CA HIS A 617 19.02 8.58 -13.79
C HIS A 617 19.12 10.10 -13.60
N THR A 618 20.20 10.57 -12.98
CA THR A 618 20.42 12.02 -12.78
C THR A 618 21.85 12.41 -13.13
N PHE A 619 22.05 13.67 -13.53
CA PHE A 619 23.40 14.23 -13.73
C PHE A 619 23.41 15.72 -13.42
N THR A 620 24.60 16.28 -13.20
CA THR A 620 24.78 17.71 -12.92
C THR A 620 25.07 18.45 -14.22
N THR A 621 24.25 19.46 -14.54
CA THR A 621 24.46 20.30 -15.72
C THR A 621 25.58 21.30 -15.49
N ARG A 622 26.09 21.88 -16.59
CA ARG A 622 26.80 23.16 -16.57
C ARG A 622 25.96 24.24 -15.89
N SER A 623 26.62 25.34 -15.51
CA SER A 623 25.91 26.48 -14.95
C SER A 623 24.97 27.11 -15.99
N TRP A 624 23.68 27.27 -15.64
CA TRP A 624 22.68 28.00 -16.44
C TRP A 624 22.82 29.53 -16.28
N THR A 625 23.79 29.96 -15.47
CA THR A 625 24.11 31.36 -15.23
C THR A 625 25.57 31.63 -15.58
N ARG A 626 25.82 32.76 -16.25
CA ARG A 626 27.19 33.22 -16.53
C ARG A 626 27.90 33.67 -15.24
N PRO A 627 29.24 33.59 -15.19
CA PRO A 627 30.01 34.16 -14.10
C PRO A 627 29.81 35.69 -13.99
N PRO A 628 30.03 36.27 -12.79
CA PRO A 628 30.04 37.71 -12.58
C PRO A 628 31.05 38.42 -13.48
N ARG A 629 30.64 39.55 -14.03
CA ARG A 629 31.53 40.50 -14.72
C ARG A 629 32.10 41.50 -13.74
N ASP A 630 33.19 42.17 -14.14
CA ASP A 630 33.77 43.27 -13.39
C ASP A 630 32.71 44.31 -13.01
N GLY A 631 32.56 44.57 -11.71
CA GLY A 631 31.58 45.51 -11.16
C GLY A 631 30.26 44.89 -10.70
N GLU A 632 30.02 43.59 -10.92
CA GLU A 632 28.82 42.89 -10.42
C GLU A 632 29.05 42.26 -9.04
N SER A 633 28.16 42.53 -8.10
CA SER A 633 28.18 41.90 -6.77
C SER A 633 27.76 40.43 -6.83
N TYR A 634 28.40 39.59 -6.01
CA TYR A 634 28.03 38.19 -5.81
C TYR A 634 28.36 37.73 -4.38
N MET A 635 27.74 36.63 -3.96
CA MET A 635 27.96 36.02 -2.64
C MET A 635 28.40 34.57 -2.82
N VAL A 636 29.39 34.14 -2.02
CA VAL A 636 29.81 32.75 -1.91
C VAL A 636 29.83 32.40 -0.42
N ILE A 637 29.11 31.34 -0.06
CA ILE A 637 29.09 30.78 1.30
C ILE A 637 29.83 29.45 1.25
N ARG A 638 30.91 29.31 2.02
CA ARG A 638 31.63 28.05 2.19
C ARG A 638 31.36 27.47 3.57
N MET A 639 30.89 26.24 3.61
CA MET A 639 30.74 25.47 4.83
C MET A 639 31.98 24.59 5.02
N HIS A 640 32.82 24.95 5.98
CA HIS A 640 33.93 24.09 6.39
C HIS A 640 33.38 23.04 7.38
N GLY A 641 33.34 21.77 6.97
CA GLY A 641 33.14 20.68 7.92
C GLY A 641 34.37 20.58 8.83
N GLU A 642 34.17 20.46 10.15
CA GLU A 642 35.28 20.10 11.04
C GLU A 642 35.90 18.79 10.54
N ALA A 643 37.20 18.82 10.22
CA ALA A 643 37.97 17.61 10.02
C ALA A 643 37.75 16.71 11.24
N ALA A 644 37.37 15.45 11.03
CA ALA A 644 37.27 14.47 12.09
C ALA A 644 38.53 14.57 12.96
N ARG A 645 38.35 14.92 14.23
CA ARG A 645 39.46 14.98 15.19
C ARG A 645 40.20 13.64 15.11
N PRO A 646 41.54 13.62 15.02
CA PRO A 646 42.27 12.38 15.19
C PRO A 646 41.88 11.81 16.56
N ALA A 647 41.64 10.51 16.61
CA ALA A 647 41.49 9.81 17.87
C ALA A 647 42.82 9.91 18.64
N ASP A 648 42.97 10.96 19.45
CA ASP A 648 44.07 11.07 20.40
C ASP A 648 43.84 10.03 21.50
N GLY A 649 44.40 8.85 21.25
CA GLY A 649 44.76 7.93 22.31
C GLY A 649 46.02 8.45 22.99
N GLU A 650 45.86 9.01 24.19
CA GLU A 650 46.89 8.95 25.23
C GLU A 650 46.24 9.28 26.59
N ARG A 651 46.09 8.24 27.43
CA ARG A 651 45.82 8.41 28.87
C ARG A 651 47.13 8.92 29.50
N PRO A 652 47.13 10.05 30.24
CA PRO A 652 48.28 10.38 31.06
C PRO A 652 48.23 9.49 32.31
N GLY A 653 49.24 8.64 32.42
CA GLY A 653 49.55 7.94 33.66
C GLY A 653 50.13 8.91 34.68
N ASP A 654 49.65 8.73 35.91
CA ASP A 654 50.35 8.86 37.18
C ASP A 654 51.01 10.21 37.52
N ASP A 655 50.44 10.89 38.51
CA ASP A 655 51.25 11.44 39.60
C ASP A 655 50.41 11.51 40.88
N GLY A 656 50.76 10.64 41.82
CA GLY A 656 50.31 10.73 43.21
C GLY A 656 50.96 11.90 43.96
N LEU A 657 50.34 12.21 45.11
CA LEU A 657 50.78 12.97 46.31
C LEU A 657 49.54 13.75 46.77
N GLY A 658 48.95 13.52 47.94
CA GLY A 658 49.58 13.41 49.25
C GLY A 658 48.99 14.51 50.13
N SER A 659 48.06 14.13 51.01
CA SER A 659 47.68 14.77 52.28
C SER A 659 47.77 16.30 52.42
N ARG A 660 46.61 16.98 52.50
CA ARG A 660 46.08 17.57 53.76
C ARG A 660 44.68 18.14 53.56
#